data_AF-A0A165J5L0-F1
#
_entry.id   AF-A0A165J5L0-F1
#
_cell.length_a   1.000
_cell.length_b   1.000
_cell.length_c   1.000
_cell.angle_alpha   90.00
_cell.angle_beta   90.00
_cell.angle_gamma   90.00
#
_symmetry.space_group_name_H-M   'P 1'
#
loop_
_entity.id
_entity.type
_entity.pdbx_description
1 polymer ?
#
loop_
_entity_poly.entity_id
_entity_poly.type
_entity_poly.pdbx_seq_one_letter_code
_entity_poly.pdbx_strand_id
1 'polypeptide(L)'
;MSDTDEYEFEEDYDMDTYGQDDDSPLTTDPEDSKPVQHGELVDEDEDDAEGEDMAWDDDDDLTSMVASSHALDETTSEMVQEAVTLAQTHLADPDVIQFTPLGPKFTLSVVDMHHATRQACGLTQADPLFLHLDLTKGFKRSSPRPLITVCHGPDGQPSTTSERPNPRFSIGIQLVSSVQKFIQDRWARKDEMFLVELYELAVERLTNCGNMCMLCDRELPFPGLKPTICEDKLCSYQLEKLGIGAGLGLIDTDIIVADFLICACLAAASSGSRIQFALPSMPTAEGKDETILPGRVVKALAATPVLAELPKDDDARSDALKEADPLLETIIRWIFATNRAHVVSMSPEEQFVEMATPYQFRISTSTRAHASAFESMKQRHGSFYAWHGSSAANWHNILRNNLKNASNTPMMSAGAAYGPGIYLAKNSSTSLAYSMRHSGFGAAMSLSRFWNSQFDGNLHILALCEVANAPQVQMHHNTGIITCTEETCVTLRYLFLFTATGAPAIDAEKLTPKEYRNDTTIVGMVPVSEIDPKHLLVTSDNYAWDIQELVQLIESKHGVFINGYTRLGFNNKDVKAIINHPSGEGARLSKLEAHNAALRKKIPEHVFRRLQDVGKICVAEVGEDYSKSTVAILELKAFIEGLSAEVKDALEKAPFEVQDSHSRLPFRDTVMHELELVTSAGDCIHRFGDFLMQVRP
;
A
#
# COMPACT_ATOMS: atom_id res chain seq x y z
N MET A 1 -53.72 -47.05 -2.75
CA MET A 1 -54.60 -46.78 -3.91
C MET A 1 -54.07 -45.48 -4.49
N SER A 2 -52.99 -45.57 -5.27
CA SER A 2 -52.98 -45.68 -6.75
C SER A 2 -53.28 -44.30 -7.36
N ASP A 3 -52.44 -43.64 -8.15
CA ASP A 3 -51.35 -44.09 -9.02
C ASP A 3 -50.26 -43.01 -9.18
N THR A 4 -49.07 -43.51 -9.49
CA THR A 4 -47.82 -42.84 -9.87
C THR A 4 -47.76 -42.63 -11.38
N ASP A 5 -47.20 -41.51 -11.84
CA ASP A 5 -46.60 -41.37 -13.18
C ASP A 5 -45.25 -40.63 -13.05
N GLU A 6 -44.17 -41.39 -13.23
CA GLU A 6 -42.79 -40.94 -13.42
C GLU A 6 -42.54 -40.79 -14.94
N TYR A 7 -41.81 -39.74 -15.34
CA TYR A 7 -41.30 -39.57 -16.70
C TYR A 7 -39.77 -39.67 -16.67
N GLU A 8 -39.24 -40.73 -17.28
CA GLU A 8 -37.82 -40.90 -17.63
C GLU A 8 -37.53 -40.27 -19.00
N PHE A 9 -36.30 -39.78 -19.18
CA PHE A 9 -35.78 -39.13 -20.38
C PHE A 9 -34.72 -40.04 -21.00
N GLU A 10 -34.91 -40.48 -22.25
CA GLU A 10 -33.92 -41.24 -23.02
C GLU A 10 -32.99 -40.30 -23.79
N GLU A 11 -31.69 -40.55 -23.69
CA GLU A 11 -30.62 -40.00 -24.55
C GLU A 11 -30.51 -40.83 -25.83
N ASP A 12 -30.38 -40.16 -26.98
CA ASP A 12 -29.62 -40.64 -28.14
C ASP A 12 -29.40 -39.48 -29.11
N TYR A 13 -28.15 -39.10 -29.38
CA TYR A 13 -27.78 -38.21 -30.48
C TYR A 13 -26.65 -38.83 -31.31
N ASP A 14 -26.99 -39.06 -32.57
CA ASP A 14 -26.26 -39.81 -33.59
C ASP A 14 -25.22 -38.95 -34.32
N MET A 15 -24.16 -39.61 -34.82
CA MET A 15 -23.02 -39.05 -35.53
C MET A 15 -23.26 -38.91 -37.05
N ASP A 16 -22.45 -38.01 -37.65
CA ASP A 16 -22.02 -37.95 -39.06
C ASP A 16 -23.04 -37.60 -40.16
N THR A 17 -22.83 -36.46 -40.86
CA THR A 17 -22.38 -36.43 -42.29
C THR A 17 -22.27 -35.00 -42.88
N TYR A 18 -21.50 -34.94 -43.99
CA TYR A 18 -21.20 -33.85 -44.95
C TYR A 18 -19.91 -33.06 -44.66
N GLY A 19 -18.87 -33.05 -45.51
CA GLY A 19 -18.70 -33.53 -46.89
C GLY A 19 -17.71 -32.60 -47.60
N GLN A 20 -16.62 -33.16 -48.14
CA GLN A 20 -15.54 -32.49 -48.87
C GLN A 20 -15.99 -31.99 -50.26
N ASP A 21 -15.33 -30.94 -50.76
CA ASP A 21 -15.00 -30.78 -52.18
C ASP A 21 -13.60 -30.13 -52.30
N ASP A 22 -12.71 -30.86 -52.99
CA ASP A 22 -11.36 -30.48 -53.44
C ASP A 22 -11.45 -29.76 -54.80
N ASP A 23 -10.56 -28.80 -55.05
CA ASP A 23 -9.86 -28.70 -56.35
C ASP A 23 -8.61 -27.79 -56.24
N SER A 24 -7.47 -28.38 -56.64
CA SER A 24 -6.07 -27.92 -56.56
C SER A 24 -5.67 -27.11 -57.85
N PRO A 25 -4.39 -26.85 -58.26
CA PRO A 25 -3.05 -27.10 -57.69
C PRO A 25 -1.97 -26.00 -57.94
N LEU A 26 -0.75 -26.20 -57.40
CA LEU A 26 0.62 -26.02 -57.97
C LEU A 26 1.64 -25.56 -56.90
N THR A 27 2.31 -26.49 -56.20
CA THR A 27 3.69 -27.00 -56.41
C THR A 27 4.83 -25.97 -56.23
N THR A 28 5.68 -26.13 -55.20
CA THR A 28 6.94 -26.92 -55.23
C THR A 28 7.55 -27.00 -53.82
N ASP A 29 8.08 -28.17 -53.49
CA ASP A 29 8.61 -28.65 -52.20
C ASP A 29 10.18 -28.71 -52.27
N PRO A 30 10.95 -29.28 -51.33
CA PRO A 30 11.48 -28.67 -50.10
C PRO A 30 13.00 -28.92 -49.85
N GLU A 31 13.54 -28.43 -48.74
CA GLU A 31 14.60 -29.07 -47.93
C GLU A 31 14.72 -28.31 -46.58
N ASP A 32 14.35 -28.90 -45.44
CA ASP A 32 15.26 -29.70 -44.59
C ASP A 32 14.70 -29.93 -43.16
N SER A 33 14.98 -31.14 -42.66
CA SER A 33 15.03 -31.61 -41.26
C SER A 33 13.74 -31.84 -40.43
N LYS A 34 13.43 -33.14 -40.22
CA LYS A 34 12.54 -33.68 -39.15
C LYS A 34 13.33 -34.50 -38.10
N PRO A 35 12.75 -34.74 -36.91
CA PRO A 35 13.40 -35.23 -35.68
C PRO A 35 13.22 -36.75 -35.46
N VAL A 36 13.86 -37.31 -34.42
CA VAL A 36 13.59 -38.68 -33.93
C VAL A 36 13.60 -38.75 -32.39
N GLN A 37 12.59 -39.44 -31.85
CA GLN A 37 12.36 -39.83 -30.46
C GLN A 37 12.94 -41.23 -30.13
N HIS A 38 13.24 -41.40 -28.83
CA HIS A 38 13.17 -42.58 -27.94
C HIS A 38 13.44 -44.02 -28.44
N GLY A 39 14.30 -44.71 -27.69
CA GLY A 39 14.34 -46.16 -27.57
C GLY A 39 14.33 -46.60 -26.10
N GLU A 40 13.53 -47.62 -25.81
CA GLU A 40 13.43 -48.41 -24.58
C GLU A 40 14.61 -49.40 -24.41
N LEU A 41 14.53 -50.21 -23.33
CA LEU A 41 15.10 -51.54 -23.05
C LEU A 41 16.10 -51.52 -21.87
N VAL A 42 16.22 -52.48 -20.94
CA VAL A 42 15.51 -53.71 -20.49
C VAL A 42 16.17 -54.08 -19.13
N ASP A 43 15.43 -54.73 -18.23
CA ASP A 43 15.89 -55.31 -16.94
C ASP A 43 16.93 -56.44 -17.09
N GLU A 44 17.82 -56.61 -16.10
CA GLU A 44 18.28 -57.92 -15.60
C GLU A 44 19.06 -57.76 -14.26
N ASP A 45 18.72 -58.64 -13.31
CA ASP A 45 19.10 -58.69 -11.90
C ASP A 45 20.41 -59.46 -11.59
N GLU A 46 20.93 -59.18 -10.38
CA GLU A 46 21.67 -60.04 -9.42
C GLU A 46 23.12 -60.55 -9.70
N ASP A 47 24.07 -60.13 -8.86
CA ASP A 47 24.79 -61.03 -7.91
C ASP A 47 25.86 -60.30 -7.05
N ASP A 48 25.71 -60.44 -5.72
CA ASP A 48 26.65 -60.54 -4.59
C ASP A 48 28.10 -60.02 -4.64
N ALA A 49 28.47 -59.17 -3.66
CA ALA A 49 29.67 -59.35 -2.82
C ALA A 49 29.69 -58.43 -1.59
N GLU A 50 29.90 -59.03 -0.43
CA GLU A 50 29.97 -58.43 0.90
C GLU A 50 31.26 -57.60 1.13
N GLY A 51 31.09 -56.45 1.80
CA GLY A 51 31.89 -55.98 2.94
C GLY A 51 33.40 -55.71 2.80
N GLU A 52 33.78 -54.44 2.69
CA GLU A 52 34.96 -53.90 3.38
C GLU A 52 34.64 -52.50 3.95
N ASP A 53 34.74 -52.40 5.29
CA ASP A 53 34.65 -51.17 6.06
C ASP A 53 35.79 -50.21 5.71
N MET A 54 35.48 -49.09 5.07
CA MET A 54 36.38 -47.93 4.96
C MET A 54 35.78 -46.79 5.79
N ALA A 55 36.30 -46.65 7.01
CA ALA A 55 36.05 -45.49 7.86
C ALA A 55 36.56 -44.24 7.15
N TRP A 56 35.67 -43.31 6.85
CA TRP A 56 36.01 -41.99 6.35
C TRP A 56 36.40 -41.13 7.55
N ASP A 57 37.64 -40.64 7.56
CA ASP A 57 38.08 -39.58 8.46
C ASP A 57 37.27 -38.31 8.14
N ASP A 58 36.28 -38.03 8.98
CA ASP A 58 35.57 -36.76 9.04
C ASP A 58 36.51 -35.70 9.63
N ASP A 59 37.30 -35.04 8.79
CA ASP A 59 37.88 -33.72 9.08
C ASP A 59 38.49 -33.14 7.79
N ASP A 60 37.64 -32.76 6.83
CA ASP A 60 38.00 -31.70 5.89
C ASP A 60 36.79 -30.83 5.52
N ASP A 61 36.96 -29.57 5.87
CA ASP A 61 36.04 -28.45 5.88
C ASP A 61 35.47 -28.08 4.48
N LEU A 62 34.45 -28.83 4.05
CA LEU A 62 33.66 -28.50 2.84
C LEU A 62 32.83 -27.21 3.00
N THR A 63 32.61 -26.74 4.23
CA THR A 63 31.85 -25.51 4.53
C THR A 63 32.65 -24.23 4.29
N SER A 64 33.95 -24.20 4.57
CA SER A 64 34.77 -23.01 4.28
C SER A 64 35.10 -22.83 2.81
N MET A 65 35.20 -23.92 2.04
CA MET A 65 35.45 -23.84 0.60
C MET A 65 34.27 -23.21 -0.16
N VAL A 66 33.02 -23.48 0.25
CA VAL A 66 31.83 -22.88 -0.40
C VAL A 66 31.66 -21.40 -0.03
N ALA A 67 31.99 -21.01 1.21
CA ALA A 67 31.95 -19.60 1.64
C ALA A 67 33.00 -18.71 0.92
N SER A 68 34.13 -19.29 0.50
CA SER A 68 35.19 -18.56 -0.21
C SER A 68 34.85 -18.18 -1.66
N SER A 69 33.87 -18.83 -2.27
CA SER A 69 33.52 -18.66 -3.69
C SER A 69 32.58 -17.47 -3.98
N HIS A 70 32.02 -16.87 -2.93
CA HIS A 70 31.08 -15.75 -3.00
C HIS A 70 31.52 -14.52 -2.18
N ALA A 71 32.80 -14.44 -1.77
CA ALA A 71 33.33 -13.28 -1.06
C ALA A 71 33.94 -12.25 -2.04
N LEU A 72 33.97 -10.98 -1.63
CA LEU A 72 34.71 -9.95 -2.37
C LEU A 72 36.19 -10.32 -2.47
N ASP A 73 36.80 -10.10 -3.64
CA ASP A 73 38.26 -10.14 -3.75
C ASP A 73 38.88 -9.03 -2.88
N GLU A 74 40.12 -9.22 -2.41
CA GLU A 74 40.79 -8.29 -1.50
C GLU A 74 40.75 -6.84 -1.99
N THR A 75 40.98 -6.62 -3.29
CA THR A 75 41.01 -5.25 -3.84
C THR A 75 39.62 -4.61 -3.85
N THR A 76 38.58 -5.37 -4.19
CA THR A 76 37.21 -4.87 -4.12
C THR A 76 36.78 -4.65 -2.67
N SER A 77 37.15 -5.55 -1.76
CA SER A 77 36.88 -5.45 -0.32
C SER A 77 37.41 -4.15 0.27
N GLU A 78 38.69 -3.83 0.03
CA GLU A 78 39.31 -2.58 0.49
C GLU A 78 38.59 -1.34 -0.07
N MET A 79 38.32 -1.30 -1.37
CA MET A 79 37.64 -0.16 -2.02
C MET A 79 36.22 0.05 -1.47
N VAL A 80 35.48 -1.03 -1.23
CA VAL A 80 34.11 -0.95 -0.69
C VAL A 80 34.15 -0.53 0.78
N GLN A 81 35.07 -1.07 1.57
CA GLN A 81 35.26 -0.70 2.97
C GLN A 81 35.57 0.80 3.11
N GLU A 82 36.48 1.34 2.28
CA GLU A 82 36.79 2.77 2.27
C GLU A 82 35.55 3.62 1.92
N ALA A 83 34.80 3.22 0.89
CA ALA A 83 33.58 3.92 0.49
C ALA A 83 32.49 3.88 1.58
N VAL A 84 32.32 2.75 2.28
CA VAL A 84 31.39 2.62 3.41
C VAL A 84 31.83 3.52 4.56
N THR A 85 33.11 3.49 4.95
CA THR A 85 33.64 4.34 6.02
C THR A 85 33.48 5.82 5.69
N LEU A 86 33.70 6.22 4.43
CA LEU A 86 33.46 7.59 4.01
C LEU A 86 31.97 7.96 4.12
N ALA A 87 31.06 7.12 3.64
CA ALA A 87 29.63 7.35 3.74
C ALA A 87 29.15 7.51 5.19
N GLN A 88 29.69 6.70 6.12
CA GLN A 88 29.43 6.78 7.56
C GLN A 88 29.77 8.14 8.17
N THR A 89 30.73 8.89 7.60
CA THR A 89 31.05 10.26 8.07
C THR A 89 30.06 11.32 7.63
N HIS A 90 29.26 11.03 6.60
CA HIS A 90 28.29 11.97 6.01
C HIS A 90 26.85 11.69 6.43
N LEU A 91 26.54 10.46 6.86
CA LEU A 91 25.22 10.06 7.34
C LEU A 91 25.00 10.50 8.79
N ALA A 92 23.77 10.89 9.12
CA ALA A 92 23.41 11.31 10.48
C ALA A 92 23.53 10.16 11.50
N ASP A 93 23.20 8.95 11.07
CA ASP A 93 23.43 7.71 11.79
C ASP A 93 24.42 6.84 10.97
N PRO A 94 25.66 6.62 11.46
CA PRO A 94 26.65 5.79 10.78
C PRO A 94 26.25 4.30 10.69
N ASP A 95 25.43 3.81 11.61
CA ASP A 95 25.14 2.37 11.73
C ASP A 95 24.12 1.89 10.67
N VAL A 96 23.49 2.83 9.95
CA VAL A 96 22.56 2.53 8.85
C VAL A 96 23.24 1.93 7.63
N ILE A 97 24.57 2.01 7.53
CA ILE A 97 25.34 1.34 6.48
C ILE A 97 26.46 0.50 7.10
N GLN A 98 26.53 -0.76 6.72
CA GLN A 98 27.50 -1.72 7.22
C GLN A 98 28.20 -2.42 6.07
N PHE A 99 29.50 -2.67 6.23
CA PHE A 99 30.25 -3.51 5.31
C PHE A 99 29.98 -4.98 5.62
N THR A 100 29.74 -5.78 4.58
CA THR A 100 29.54 -7.24 4.68
C THR A 100 30.41 -7.97 3.65
N PRO A 101 30.60 -9.31 3.78
CA PRO A 101 31.41 -10.08 2.83
C PRO A 101 30.93 -10.03 1.37
N LEU A 102 29.68 -9.61 1.12
CA LEU A 102 29.11 -9.44 -0.22
C LEU A 102 29.18 -7.99 -0.72
N GLY A 103 29.33 -7.01 0.18
CA GLY A 103 29.21 -5.58 -0.14
C GLY A 103 28.47 -4.78 0.94
N PRO A 104 28.05 -3.53 0.64
CA PRO A 104 27.35 -2.70 1.61
C PRO A 104 25.93 -3.20 1.88
N LYS A 105 25.55 -3.21 3.15
CA LYS A 105 24.20 -3.45 3.67
C LYS A 105 23.67 -2.15 4.25
N PHE A 106 22.50 -1.72 3.80
CA PHE A 106 21.79 -0.56 4.30
C PHE A 106 20.61 -0.99 5.16
N THR A 107 20.41 -0.33 6.29
CA THR A 107 19.27 -0.51 7.20
C THR A 107 18.31 0.66 7.02
N LEU A 108 17.11 0.37 6.52
CA LEU A 108 16.06 1.36 6.30
C LEU A 108 14.98 1.19 7.39
N SER A 109 14.75 2.24 8.17
CA SER A 109 13.68 2.25 9.16
C SER A 109 12.32 2.30 8.46
N VAL A 110 11.52 1.24 8.60
CA VAL A 110 10.10 1.25 8.15
C VAL A 110 9.24 2.19 8.97
N VAL A 111 9.82 2.75 10.03
CA VAL A 111 9.06 3.46 11.02
C VAL A 111 8.88 4.93 10.66
N ASP A 112 9.78 5.40 9.81
CA ASP A 112 9.68 6.70 9.16
C ASP A 112 8.49 6.72 8.17
N MET A 113 7.91 5.56 7.85
CA MET A 113 6.64 5.46 7.13
C MET A 113 5.46 5.75 8.05
N HIS A 114 4.51 6.54 7.56
CA HIS A 114 3.21 6.72 8.19
C HIS A 114 2.53 5.36 8.46
N HIS A 115 1.89 5.19 9.62
CA HIS A 115 1.31 3.90 10.05
C HIS A 115 0.36 3.29 9.00
N ALA A 116 -0.54 4.09 8.42
CA ALA A 116 -1.43 3.62 7.37
C ALA A 116 -0.70 3.19 6.10
N THR A 117 0.42 3.83 5.75
CA THR A 117 1.27 3.47 4.62
C THR A 117 2.00 2.16 4.89
N ARG A 118 2.53 2.00 6.11
CA ARG A 118 3.21 0.79 6.57
C ARG A 118 2.27 -0.43 6.51
N GLN A 119 1.06 -0.28 7.07
CA GLN A 119 0.00 -1.28 6.98
C GLN A 119 -0.38 -1.59 5.54
N ALA A 120 -0.57 -0.57 4.69
CA ALA A 120 -0.91 -0.75 3.28
C ALA A 120 0.21 -1.42 2.45
N CYS A 121 1.45 -1.42 2.95
CA CYS A 121 2.58 -2.14 2.36
C CYS A 121 2.74 -3.57 2.90
N GLY A 122 1.89 -4.02 3.84
CA GLY A 122 2.01 -5.33 4.48
C GLY A 122 3.14 -5.43 5.51
N LEU A 123 3.71 -4.30 5.94
CA LEU A 123 4.78 -4.23 6.93
C LEU A 123 4.17 -4.16 8.34
N THR A 124 3.61 -5.27 8.82
CA THR A 124 2.89 -5.30 10.11
C THR A 124 3.83 -5.25 11.32
N GLN A 125 5.06 -5.71 11.16
CA GLN A 125 6.13 -5.59 12.15
C GLN A 125 6.90 -4.28 11.94
N ALA A 126 7.45 -3.73 13.02
CA ALA A 126 8.25 -2.51 12.98
C ALA A 126 9.74 -2.79 12.68
N ASP A 127 10.04 -3.98 12.16
CA ASP A 127 11.39 -4.40 11.83
C ASP A 127 11.91 -3.65 10.59
N PRO A 128 13.22 -3.37 10.51
CA PRO A 128 13.77 -2.63 9.39
C PRO A 128 13.71 -3.42 8.08
N LEU A 129 13.80 -2.67 6.98
CA LEU A 129 14.15 -3.23 5.68
C LEU A 129 15.66 -3.20 5.51
N PHE A 130 16.21 -4.27 4.98
CA PHE A 130 17.62 -4.33 4.61
C PHE A 130 17.77 -4.28 3.10
N LEU A 131 18.64 -3.40 2.61
CA LEU A 131 19.02 -3.30 1.21
C LEU A 131 20.48 -3.70 1.06
N HIS A 132 20.74 -4.71 0.23
CA HIS A 132 22.06 -5.28 0.02
C HIS A 132 22.50 -5.09 -1.43
N LEU A 133 23.76 -4.68 -1.61
CA LEU A 133 24.41 -4.66 -2.92
C LEU A 133 25.47 -5.76 -2.95
N ASP A 134 25.24 -6.78 -3.77
CA ASP A 134 26.23 -7.82 -4.02
C ASP A 134 27.25 -7.32 -5.06
N LEU A 135 28.46 -7.07 -4.57
CA LEU A 135 29.59 -6.53 -5.30
C LEU A 135 30.68 -7.56 -5.58
N THR A 136 30.39 -8.85 -5.47
CA THR A 136 31.34 -9.96 -5.74
C THR A 136 31.95 -9.89 -7.14
N LYS A 137 31.27 -9.23 -8.09
CA LYS A 137 31.76 -8.98 -9.47
C LYS A 137 32.61 -7.70 -9.61
N GLY A 138 32.89 -7.00 -8.51
CA GLY A 138 33.76 -5.82 -8.43
C GLY A 138 33.02 -4.49 -8.23
N PHE A 139 33.75 -3.48 -7.77
CA PHE A 139 33.22 -2.14 -7.43
C PHE A 139 33.73 -0.99 -8.33
N LYS A 140 34.64 -1.28 -9.28
CA LYS A 140 35.21 -0.27 -10.18
C LYS A 140 34.11 0.35 -11.08
N ARG A 141 34.41 1.51 -11.67
CA ARG A 141 33.51 2.17 -12.65
C ARG A 141 33.18 1.29 -13.86
N SER A 142 34.10 0.39 -14.22
CA SER A 142 33.95 -0.59 -15.30
C SER A 142 33.42 -1.95 -14.85
N SER A 143 33.22 -2.17 -13.54
CA SER A 143 32.71 -3.45 -13.03
C SER A 143 31.25 -3.64 -13.46
N PRO A 144 30.76 -4.89 -13.55
CA PRO A 144 29.34 -5.19 -13.67
C PRO A 144 28.53 -4.50 -12.56
N ARG A 145 27.26 -4.23 -12.85
CA ARG A 145 26.33 -3.69 -11.84
C ARG A 145 26.02 -4.77 -10.79
N PRO A 146 25.84 -4.39 -9.51
CA PRO A 146 25.55 -5.35 -8.46
C PRO A 146 24.17 -6.00 -8.62
N LEU A 147 24.03 -7.20 -8.08
CA LEU A 147 22.72 -7.76 -7.74
C LEU A 147 22.19 -6.99 -6.52
N ILE A 148 20.95 -6.52 -6.61
CA ILE A 148 20.30 -5.76 -5.55
C ILE A 148 19.31 -6.68 -4.86
N THR A 149 19.38 -6.75 -3.53
CA THR A 149 18.45 -7.54 -2.71
C THR A 149 17.82 -6.64 -1.67
N VAL A 150 16.50 -6.72 -1.51
CA VAL A 150 15.76 -6.08 -0.42
C VAL A 150 15.03 -7.15 0.36
N CYS A 151 15.15 -7.12 1.69
CA CYS A 151 14.43 -8.00 2.58
C CYS A 151 13.88 -7.25 3.80
N HIS A 152 12.90 -7.84 4.47
CA HIS A 152 12.31 -7.34 5.71
C HIS A 152 12.66 -8.27 6.86
N GLY A 153 12.80 -7.72 8.06
CA GLY A 153 12.99 -8.53 9.27
C GLY A 153 14.38 -9.12 9.43
N PRO A 154 14.72 -9.58 10.65
CA PRO A 154 16.01 -10.23 10.94
C PRO A 154 16.14 -11.62 10.30
N ASP A 155 15.02 -12.28 10.00
CA ASP A 155 14.93 -13.52 9.24
C ASP A 155 15.14 -13.31 7.72
N GLY A 156 15.08 -12.06 7.27
CA GLY A 156 15.30 -11.69 5.88
C GLY A 156 14.12 -12.06 4.97
N GLN A 157 12.91 -12.20 5.50
CA GLN A 157 11.71 -12.46 4.70
C GLN A 157 10.56 -11.48 5.03
N PRO A 158 9.75 -11.08 4.03
CA PRO A 158 9.90 -11.38 2.61
C PRO A 158 11.14 -10.72 1.98
N SER A 159 11.71 -11.38 0.96
CA SER A 159 12.84 -10.88 0.17
C SER A 159 12.51 -10.76 -1.31
N THR A 160 13.20 -9.86 -2.02
CA THR A 160 13.10 -9.67 -3.47
C THR A 160 14.43 -9.20 -4.04
N THR A 161 14.75 -9.59 -5.27
CA THR A 161 16.02 -9.18 -5.92
C THR A 161 15.80 -8.58 -7.30
N SER A 162 16.84 -7.93 -7.84
CA SER A 162 16.82 -7.38 -9.22
C SER A 162 16.78 -8.45 -10.32
N GLU A 163 17.03 -9.72 -9.99
CA GLU A 163 16.95 -10.85 -10.93
C GLU A 163 15.71 -11.73 -10.67
N ARG A 164 15.29 -11.88 -9.41
CA ARG A 164 14.15 -12.68 -8.98
C ARG A 164 13.21 -11.80 -8.17
N PRO A 165 12.34 -11.01 -8.83
CA PRO A 165 11.39 -10.17 -8.14
C PRO A 165 10.34 -11.02 -7.43
N ASN A 166 10.13 -10.77 -6.13
CA ASN A 166 9.06 -11.40 -5.37
C ASN A 166 7.78 -10.58 -5.52
N PRO A 167 6.76 -11.07 -6.26
CA PRO A 167 5.54 -10.32 -6.54
C PRO A 167 4.75 -9.96 -5.27
N ARG A 168 5.01 -10.66 -4.15
CA ARG A 168 4.33 -10.46 -2.87
C ARG A 168 4.89 -9.27 -2.08
N PHE A 169 6.06 -8.74 -2.47
CA PHE A 169 6.79 -7.72 -1.71
C PHE A 169 6.89 -6.39 -2.46
N SER A 170 5.76 -5.68 -2.56
CA SER A 170 5.59 -4.48 -3.39
C SER A 170 6.58 -3.35 -3.06
N ILE A 171 6.80 -3.07 -1.77
CA ILE A 171 7.76 -2.05 -1.33
C ILE A 171 9.20 -2.46 -1.65
N GLY A 172 9.52 -3.75 -1.51
CA GLY A 172 10.82 -4.27 -1.92
C GLY A 172 11.06 -4.12 -3.43
N ILE A 173 10.06 -4.45 -4.26
CA ILE A 173 10.15 -4.28 -5.72
C ILE A 173 10.39 -2.81 -6.08
N GLN A 174 9.71 -1.89 -5.41
CA GLN A 174 9.92 -0.45 -5.60
C GLN A 174 11.35 -0.03 -5.27
N LEU A 175 11.87 -0.45 -4.12
CA LEU A 175 13.23 -0.13 -3.69
C LEU A 175 14.26 -0.72 -4.65
N VAL A 176 14.12 -1.99 -5.04
CA VAL A 176 14.97 -2.62 -6.05
C VAL A 176 14.94 -1.84 -7.36
N SER A 177 13.75 -1.50 -7.88
CA SER A 177 13.61 -0.79 -9.16
C SER A 177 14.23 0.61 -9.12
N SER A 178 14.04 1.33 -8.01
CA SER A 178 14.57 2.69 -7.82
C SER A 178 16.10 2.67 -7.70
N VAL A 179 16.65 1.75 -6.91
CA VAL A 179 18.10 1.59 -6.74
C VAL A 179 18.75 1.07 -8.01
N GLN A 180 18.08 0.18 -8.75
CA GLN A 180 18.57 -0.30 -10.03
C GLN A 180 18.70 0.85 -11.04
N LYS A 181 17.70 1.74 -11.12
CA LYS A 181 17.75 2.94 -11.98
C LYS A 181 18.87 3.89 -11.56
N PHE A 182 19.00 4.17 -10.26
CA PHE A 182 20.08 5.01 -9.73
C PHE A 182 21.46 4.46 -10.10
N ILE A 183 21.66 3.15 -9.90
CA ILE A 183 22.89 2.46 -10.30
C ILE A 183 23.08 2.56 -11.81
N GLN A 184 22.05 2.34 -12.63
CA GLN A 184 22.17 2.47 -14.08
C GLN A 184 22.74 3.82 -14.52
N ASP A 185 22.31 4.91 -13.86
CA ASP A 185 22.69 6.29 -14.19
C ASP A 185 23.99 6.76 -13.54
N ARG A 186 24.37 6.21 -12.38
CA ARG A 186 25.52 6.67 -11.58
C ARG A 186 26.70 5.71 -11.57
N TRP A 187 26.54 4.44 -11.92
CA TRP A 187 27.57 3.41 -11.76
C TRP A 187 28.91 3.69 -12.47
N ALA A 188 28.87 4.29 -13.65
CA ALA A 188 30.08 4.64 -14.41
C ALA A 188 30.77 5.92 -13.89
N ARG A 189 30.03 6.76 -13.15
CA ARG A 189 30.47 8.06 -12.64
C ARG A 189 30.40 8.15 -11.11
N LYS A 190 30.54 7.01 -10.43
CA LYS A 190 30.55 6.94 -8.96
C LYS A 190 31.61 7.89 -8.40
N ASP A 191 31.17 8.68 -7.44
CA ASP A 191 31.93 9.63 -6.64
C ASP A 191 31.84 9.24 -5.16
N GLU A 192 32.48 10.03 -4.32
CA GLU A 192 32.56 9.82 -2.86
C GLU A 192 31.18 9.79 -2.18
N MET A 193 30.19 10.50 -2.73
CA MET A 193 28.83 10.58 -2.19
C MET A 193 27.90 9.45 -2.68
N PHE A 194 28.38 8.55 -3.55
CA PHE A 194 27.52 7.56 -4.22
C PHE A 194 26.67 6.71 -3.26
N LEU A 195 27.26 6.19 -2.17
CA LEU A 195 26.53 5.35 -1.21
C LEU A 195 25.58 6.17 -0.32
N VAL A 196 25.95 7.41 -0.01
CA VAL A 196 25.11 8.34 0.78
C VAL A 196 23.86 8.69 -0.01
N GLU A 197 24.01 9.13 -1.26
CA GLU A 197 22.89 9.49 -2.12
C GLU A 197 21.99 8.29 -2.45
N LEU A 198 22.57 7.08 -2.56
CA LEU A 198 21.80 5.85 -2.74
C LEU A 198 20.92 5.58 -1.50
N TYR A 199 21.47 5.73 -0.30
CA TYR A 199 20.73 5.59 0.95
C TYR A 199 19.61 6.64 1.06
N GLU A 200 19.92 7.91 0.80
CA GLU A 200 18.93 9.00 0.83
C GLU A 200 17.78 8.76 -0.15
N LEU A 201 18.11 8.29 -1.37
CA LEU A 201 17.10 7.86 -2.35
C LEU A 201 16.22 6.73 -1.80
N ALA A 202 16.83 5.69 -1.22
CA ALA A 202 16.09 4.55 -0.69
C ALA A 202 15.13 4.97 0.44
N VAL A 203 15.58 5.83 1.36
CA VAL A 203 14.74 6.41 2.44
C VAL A 203 13.62 7.29 1.86
N GLU A 204 13.92 8.12 0.85
CA GLU A 204 12.91 8.93 0.17
C GLU A 204 11.83 8.04 -0.46
N ARG A 205 12.21 6.95 -1.13
CA ARG A 205 11.28 6.01 -1.76
C ARG A 205 10.49 5.19 -0.76
N LEU A 206 11.09 4.84 0.37
CA LEU A 206 10.40 4.14 1.46
C LEU A 206 9.32 5.02 2.09
N THR A 207 9.67 6.26 2.44
CA THR A 207 8.78 7.22 3.10
C THR A 207 7.69 7.76 2.16
N ASN A 208 7.95 7.79 0.85
CA ASN A 208 7.03 8.30 -0.18
C ASN A 208 6.62 7.22 -1.20
N CYS A 209 6.43 5.98 -0.74
CA CYS A 209 6.28 4.82 -1.61
C CYS A 209 5.11 4.92 -2.61
N GLY A 210 4.02 5.61 -2.27
CA GLY A 210 2.90 5.83 -3.20
C GLY A 210 3.05 7.01 -4.16
N ASN A 211 4.15 7.77 -4.09
CA ASN A 211 4.39 8.94 -4.95
C ASN A 211 5.21 8.60 -6.20
N MET A 212 5.90 7.45 -6.20
CA MET A 212 6.75 7.01 -7.30
C MET A 212 6.28 5.67 -7.84
N CYS A 213 6.33 5.50 -9.16
CA CYS A 213 5.95 4.25 -9.80
C CYS A 213 6.85 3.12 -9.28
N MET A 214 6.27 2.07 -8.71
CA MET A 214 7.01 0.94 -8.11
C MET A 214 7.86 0.15 -9.11
N LEU A 215 7.67 0.33 -10.42
CA LEU A 215 8.40 -0.41 -11.47
C LEU A 215 9.41 0.46 -12.24
N CYS A 216 9.08 1.72 -12.54
CA CYS A 216 9.92 2.58 -13.39
C CYS A 216 10.47 3.82 -12.67
N ASP A 217 10.12 3.99 -11.40
CA ASP A 217 10.53 5.11 -10.56
C ASP A 217 10.27 6.49 -11.20
N ARG A 218 9.11 6.64 -11.85
CA ARG A 218 8.62 7.94 -12.33
C ARG A 218 7.68 8.54 -11.29
N GLU A 219 7.76 9.86 -11.13
CA GLU A 219 6.85 10.61 -10.28
C GLU A 219 5.42 10.44 -10.74
N LEU A 220 4.54 10.22 -9.76
CA LEU A 220 3.13 10.02 -9.96
C LEU A 220 2.42 11.34 -9.69
N PRO A 221 1.42 11.71 -10.49
CA PRO A 221 0.74 13.01 -10.37
C PRO A 221 0.00 13.20 -9.04
N PHE A 222 -0.26 12.12 -8.30
CA PHE A 222 -0.88 12.18 -6.98
C PHE A 222 -0.22 11.20 -6.01
N PRO A 223 -0.01 11.63 -4.75
CA PRO A 223 0.53 10.78 -3.70
C PRO A 223 -0.47 9.69 -3.31
N GLY A 224 0.05 8.51 -2.97
CA GLY A 224 -0.74 7.35 -2.53
C GLY A 224 -0.19 6.73 -1.25
N LEU A 225 -0.98 5.86 -0.61
CA LEU A 225 -0.58 5.18 0.63
C LEU A 225 0.26 3.90 0.40
N LYS A 226 0.30 3.36 -0.82
CA LYS A 226 1.02 2.12 -1.12
C LYS A 226 1.74 2.19 -2.47
N PRO A 227 2.82 1.40 -2.67
CA PRO A 227 3.46 1.25 -3.97
C PRO A 227 2.44 0.92 -5.06
N THR A 228 2.57 1.58 -6.21
CA THR A 228 1.67 1.42 -7.35
C THR A 228 2.36 1.79 -8.67
N ILE A 229 1.74 1.50 -9.80
CA ILE A 229 2.34 1.65 -11.14
C ILE A 229 1.85 2.89 -11.90
N CYS A 230 2.71 3.47 -12.74
CA CYS A 230 2.29 4.44 -13.74
C CYS A 230 1.45 3.78 -14.85
N GLU A 231 0.79 4.60 -15.68
CA GLU A 231 -0.08 4.12 -16.78
C GLU A 231 0.68 3.73 -18.06
N ASP A 232 2.00 3.60 -17.99
CA ASP A 232 2.80 3.09 -19.10
C ASP A 232 2.41 1.63 -19.42
N LYS A 233 2.42 1.28 -20.71
CA LYS A 233 2.00 -0.04 -21.18
C LYS A 233 2.82 -1.16 -20.54
N LEU A 234 4.12 -0.96 -20.35
CA LEU A 234 4.99 -1.99 -19.77
C LEU A 234 4.67 -2.23 -18.29
N CYS A 235 4.53 -1.15 -17.50
CA CYS A 235 4.19 -1.25 -16.09
C CYS A 235 2.79 -1.84 -15.87
N SER A 236 1.82 -1.43 -16.71
CA SER A 236 0.45 -1.97 -16.68
C SER A 236 0.43 -3.46 -16.99
N TYR A 237 1.17 -3.89 -18.01
CA TYR A 237 1.30 -5.29 -18.37
C TYR A 237 1.92 -6.12 -17.23
N GLN A 238 3.01 -5.64 -16.62
CA GLN A 238 3.68 -6.35 -15.53
C GLN A 238 2.79 -6.53 -14.30
N LEU A 239 1.97 -5.54 -13.95
CA LEU A 239 0.99 -5.70 -12.87
C LEU A 239 -0.15 -6.65 -13.25
N GLU A 240 -0.74 -6.46 -14.43
CA GLU A 240 -1.96 -7.17 -14.83
C GLU A 240 -1.75 -8.63 -15.22
N LYS A 241 -0.58 -8.94 -15.78
CA LYS A 241 -0.24 -10.27 -16.30
C LYS A 241 0.73 -11.05 -15.41
N LEU A 242 1.61 -10.37 -14.67
CA LEU A 242 2.59 -11.03 -13.81
C LEU A 242 2.26 -10.90 -12.31
N GLY A 243 1.19 -10.16 -11.95
CA GLY A 243 0.75 -10.03 -10.55
C GLY A 243 1.77 -9.35 -9.63
N ILE A 244 2.75 -8.62 -10.19
CA ILE A 244 3.82 -7.99 -9.43
C ILE A 244 3.24 -6.88 -8.54
N GLY A 245 3.44 -6.97 -7.22
CA GLY A 245 2.96 -6.01 -6.22
C GLY A 245 1.62 -6.37 -5.56
N ALA A 246 1.15 -7.61 -5.74
CA ALA A 246 -0.14 -8.11 -5.29
C ALA A 246 -0.05 -8.90 -3.96
N GLY A 247 0.03 -8.21 -2.83
CA GLY A 247 -0.01 -8.83 -1.50
C GLY A 247 -1.43 -9.30 -1.10
N LEU A 248 -1.54 -10.30 -0.22
CA LEU A 248 -2.82 -10.66 0.44
C LEU A 248 -3.10 -9.80 1.68
N GLY A 249 -2.18 -8.91 2.06
CA GLY A 249 -2.30 -8.05 3.24
C GLY A 249 -3.53 -7.13 3.28
N LEU A 250 -4.22 -6.93 2.15
CA LEU A 250 -5.51 -6.22 2.14
C LEU A 250 -6.53 -6.87 3.09
N ILE A 251 -6.47 -8.20 3.23
CA ILE A 251 -7.35 -8.95 4.14
C ILE A 251 -7.15 -8.51 5.59
N ASP A 252 -5.91 -8.18 5.99
CA ASP A 252 -5.61 -7.70 7.35
C ASP A 252 -5.99 -6.23 7.54
N THR A 253 -5.79 -5.40 6.52
CA THR A 253 -6.02 -3.96 6.62
C THR A 253 -7.49 -3.56 6.52
N ASP A 254 -8.24 -4.24 5.64
CA ASP A 254 -9.64 -3.93 5.37
C ASP A 254 -10.35 -5.16 4.79
N ILE A 255 -10.69 -6.10 5.68
CA ILE A 255 -11.34 -7.36 5.33
C ILE A 255 -12.66 -7.16 4.57
N ILE A 256 -13.39 -6.08 4.88
CA ILE A 256 -14.67 -5.75 4.25
C ILE A 256 -14.46 -5.39 2.78
N VAL A 257 -13.44 -4.58 2.49
CA VAL A 257 -13.05 -4.25 1.10
C VAL A 257 -12.53 -5.49 0.38
N ALA A 258 -11.72 -6.33 1.04
CA ALA A 258 -11.22 -7.57 0.45
C ALA A 258 -12.37 -8.48 -0.01
N ASP A 259 -13.36 -8.72 0.86
CA ASP A 259 -14.55 -9.51 0.55
C ASP A 259 -15.36 -8.89 -0.60
N PHE A 260 -15.58 -7.57 -0.56
CA PHE A 260 -16.28 -6.84 -1.63
C PHE A 260 -15.62 -7.04 -2.99
N LEU A 261 -14.31 -6.89 -3.09
CA LEU A 261 -13.60 -7.04 -4.37
C LEU A 261 -13.70 -8.46 -4.92
N ILE A 262 -13.66 -9.48 -4.05
CA ILE A 262 -13.87 -10.88 -4.41
C ILE A 262 -15.30 -11.09 -4.92
N CYS A 263 -16.29 -10.58 -4.20
CA CYS A 263 -17.70 -10.63 -4.59
C CYS A 263 -17.97 -9.95 -5.94
N ALA A 264 -17.38 -8.77 -6.18
CA ALA A 264 -17.49 -8.06 -7.45
C ALA A 264 -16.87 -8.86 -8.61
N CYS A 265 -15.72 -9.50 -8.40
CA CYS A 265 -15.10 -10.38 -9.39
C CYS A 265 -15.96 -11.62 -9.69
N LEU A 266 -16.51 -12.26 -8.66
CA LEU A 266 -17.41 -13.41 -8.80
C LEU A 266 -18.65 -13.03 -9.62
N ALA A 267 -19.27 -11.89 -9.31
CA ALA A 267 -20.42 -11.38 -10.05
C ALA A 267 -20.07 -11.13 -11.53
N ALA A 268 -18.88 -10.57 -11.78
CA ALA A 268 -18.38 -10.30 -13.13
C ALA A 268 -18.15 -11.60 -13.92
N ALA A 269 -17.52 -12.61 -13.29
CA ALA A 269 -17.25 -13.92 -13.89
C ALA A 269 -18.52 -14.74 -14.13
N SER A 270 -19.58 -14.48 -13.36
CA SER A 270 -20.88 -15.16 -13.47
C SER A 270 -21.84 -14.47 -14.45
N SER A 271 -21.43 -13.38 -15.10
CA SER A 271 -22.34 -12.52 -15.88
C SER A 271 -22.69 -13.01 -17.29
N GLY A 272 -22.32 -14.26 -17.63
CA GLY A 272 -22.65 -14.89 -18.91
C GLY A 272 -22.14 -14.09 -20.11
N SER A 273 -23.05 -13.61 -20.97
CA SER A 273 -22.73 -12.85 -22.18
C SER A 273 -22.02 -11.50 -21.91
N ARG A 274 -22.03 -11.02 -20.66
CA ARG A 274 -21.39 -9.76 -20.26
C ARG A 274 -19.95 -9.90 -19.79
N ILE A 275 -19.42 -11.13 -19.67
CA ILE A 275 -18.07 -11.39 -19.13
C ILE A 275 -17.00 -10.56 -19.86
N GLN A 276 -17.02 -10.50 -21.20
CA GLN A 276 -16.03 -9.73 -21.98
C GLN A 276 -15.97 -8.22 -21.64
N PHE A 277 -17.05 -7.67 -21.08
CA PHE A 277 -17.13 -6.27 -20.66
C PHE A 277 -16.94 -6.10 -19.15
N ALA A 278 -17.34 -7.09 -18.36
CA ALA A 278 -17.24 -7.09 -16.90
C ALA A 278 -15.83 -7.49 -16.40
N LEU A 279 -15.15 -8.33 -17.17
CA LEU A 279 -13.78 -8.83 -16.98
C LEU A 279 -13.01 -8.70 -18.30
N PRO A 280 -12.56 -7.47 -18.67
CA PRO A 280 -11.84 -7.24 -19.92
C PRO A 280 -10.46 -7.93 -19.93
N SER A 281 -9.93 -8.29 -18.76
CA SER A 281 -8.73 -9.10 -18.60
C SER A 281 -8.99 -10.25 -17.65
N MET A 282 -8.32 -11.38 -17.92
CA MET A 282 -8.36 -12.59 -17.09
C MET A 282 -6.99 -12.85 -16.46
N PRO A 283 -6.95 -13.43 -15.25
CA PRO A 283 -5.70 -13.88 -14.64
C PRO A 283 -5.07 -15.00 -15.47
N THR A 284 -3.75 -15.08 -15.42
CA THR A 284 -2.93 -16.16 -15.99
C THR A 284 -2.49 -17.10 -14.88
N ALA A 285 -2.38 -18.40 -15.19
CA ALA A 285 -1.87 -19.37 -14.21
C ALA A 285 -0.35 -19.16 -14.00
N GLU A 286 0.12 -19.36 -12.77
CA GLU A 286 1.54 -19.20 -12.45
C GLU A 286 2.42 -20.13 -13.32
N GLY A 287 3.46 -19.56 -13.93
CA GLY A 287 4.38 -20.29 -14.81
C GLY A 287 3.80 -20.74 -16.15
N LYS A 288 2.59 -20.28 -16.54
CA LYS A 288 1.95 -20.61 -17.83
C LYS A 288 1.44 -19.35 -18.53
N ASP A 289 1.53 -19.33 -19.86
CA ASP A 289 0.94 -18.27 -20.70
C ASP A 289 -0.59 -18.44 -20.89
N GLU A 290 -1.18 -19.49 -20.32
CA GLU A 290 -2.61 -19.79 -20.44
C GLU A 290 -3.47 -18.95 -19.49
N THR A 291 -4.48 -18.29 -20.04
CA THR A 291 -5.49 -17.54 -19.28
C THR A 291 -6.46 -18.47 -18.56
N ILE A 292 -6.74 -18.18 -17.28
CA ILE A 292 -7.74 -18.90 -16.49
C ILE A 292 -9.13 -18.58 -17.04
N LEU A 293 -9.91 -19.61 -17.36
CA LEU A 293 -11.26 -19.44 -17.91
C LEU A 293 -12.26 -18.91 -16.86
N PRO A 294 -13.29 -18.13 -17.25
CA PRO A 294 -14.26 -17.55 -16.31
C PRO A 294 -14.95 -18.58 -15.41
N GLY A 295 -15.35 -19.73 -15.96
CA GLY A 295 -15.97 -20.80 -15.17
C GLY A 295 -15.04 -21.37 -14.10
N ARG A 296 -13.72 -21.39 -14.35
CA ARG A 296 -12.73 -21.78 -13.34
C ARG A 296 -12.55 -20.72 -12.27
N VAL A 297 -12.61 -19.43 -12.63
CA VAL A 297 -12.63 -18.32 -11.67
C VAL A 297 -13.83 -18.45 -10.73
N VAL A 298 -15.04 -18.64 -11.26
CA VAL A 298 -16.26 -18.82 -10.45
C VAL A 298 -16.11 -19.99 -9.47
N LYS A 299 -15.68 -21.16 -9.96
CA LYS A 299 -15.51 -22.35 -9.11
C LYS A 299 -14.45 -22.15 -8.02
N ALA A 300 -13.32 -21.50 -8.33
CA ALA A 300 -12.29 -21.24 -7.33
C ALA A 300 -12.78 -20.24 -6.26
N LEU A 301 -13.37 -19.10 -6.67
CA LEU A 301 -13.90 -18.09 -5.74
C LEU A 301 -15.08 -18.60 -4.90
N ALA A 302 -15.86 -19.56 -5.40
CA ALA A 302 -16.91 -20.20 -4.61
C ALA A 302 -16.34 -21.03 -3.44
N ALA A 303 -15.09 -21.49 -3.53
CA ALA A 303 -14.39 -22.25 -2.50
C ALA A 303 -13.63 -21.35 -1.49
N THR A 304 -13.74 -20.02 -1.59
CA THR A 304 -13.06 -19.10 -0.67
C THR A 304 -13.49 -19.36 0.78
N PRO A 305 -12.54 -19.62 1.71
CA PRO A 305 -12.82 -19.75 3.14
C PRO A 305 -13.34 -18.46 3.76
N VAL A 306 -13.77 -18.51 5.03
CA VAL A 306 -14.09 -17.30 5.80
C VAL A 306 -12.81 -16.48 5.95
N LEU A 307 -12.75 -15.29 5.34
CA LEU A 307 -11.52 -14.49 5.30
C LEU A 307 -10.97 -14.16 6.69
N ALA A 308 -11.85 -14.01 7.68
CA ALA A 308 -11.49 -13.68 9.07
C ALA A 308 -10.79 -14.85 9.80
N GLU A 309 -10.97 -16.07 9.30
CA GLU A 309 -10.39 -17.30 9.87
C GLU A 309 -9.05 -17.67 9.21
N LEU A 310 -8.65 -16.96 8.14
CA LEU A 310 -7.38 -17.20 7.48
C LEU A 310 -6.19 -16.85 8.41
N PRO A 311 -5.07 -17.57 8.31
CA PRO A 311 -3.85 -17.22 9.02
C PRO A 311 -3.42 -15.77 8.76
N LYS A 312 -2.81 -15.15 9.79
CA LYS A 312 -2.20 -13.82 9.67
C LYS A 312 -0.87 -13.82 8.94
N ASP A 313 -0.16 -14.95 8.99
CA ASP A 313 1.07 -15.17 8.24
C ASP A 313 0.77 -15.33 6.74
N ASP A 314 1.46 -14.59 5.87
CA ASP A 314 1.15 -14.53 4.43
C ASP A 314 1.41 -15.87 3.72
N ASP A 315 2.43 -16.63 4.16
CA ASP A 315 2.76 -17.94 3.58
C ASP A 315 1.75 -19.00 4.03
N ALA A 316 1.45 -19.09 5.33
CA ALA A 316 0.41 -19.97 5.83
C ALA A 316 -0.97 -19.64 5.23
N ARG A 317 -1.26 -18.35 5.00
CA ARG A 317 -2.48 -17.91 4.30
C ARG A 317 -2.47 -18.34 2.84
N SER A 318 -1.35 -18.16 2.14
CA SER A 318 -1.17 -18.62 0.77
C SER A 318 -1.46 -20.12 0.67
N ASP A 319 -0.90 -20.91 1.59
CA ASP A 319 -1.08 -22.36 1.63
C ASP A 319 -2.54 -22.74 1.91
N ALA A 320 -3.19 -22.10 2.87
CA ALA A 320 -4.61 -22.32 3.16
C ALA A 320 -5.52 -22.00 1.95
N LEU A 321 -5.22 -20.96 1.18
CA LEU A 321 -5.96 -20.63 -0.05
C LEU A 321 -5.73 -21.69 -1.14
N LYS A 322 -4.47 -22.12 -1.33
CA LYS A 322 -4.10 -23.16 -2.30
C LYS A 322 -4.70 -24.53 -1.97
N GLU A 323 -4.81 -24.85 -0.68
CA GLU A 323 -5.47 -26.07 -0.20
C GLU A 323 -6.96 -26.07 -0.55
N ALA A 324 -7.63 -24.91 -0.45
CA ALA A 324 -9.04 -24.77 -0.83
C ALA A 324 -9.27 -24.89 -2.35
N ASP A 325 -8.48 -24.19 -3.17
CA ASP A 325 -8.37 -24.42 -4.62
C ASP A 325 -6.98 -23.93 -5.11
N PRO A 326 -6.24 -24.70 -5.91
CA PRO A 326 -4.89 -24.32 -6.34
C PRO A 326 -4.77 -22.97 -7.05
N LEU A 327 -5.86 -22.47 -7.66
CA LEU A 327 -5.89 -21.17 -8.34
C LEU A 327 -6.31 -20.02 -7.45
N LEU A 328 -6.81 -20.29 -6.24
CA LEU A 328 -7.48 -19.29 -5.42
C LEU A 328 -6.54 -18.16 -5.00
N GLU A 329 -5.32 -18.50 -4.56
CA GLU A 329 -4.30 -17.50 -4.22
C GLU A 329 -3.99 -16.60 -5.42
N THR A 330 -3.76 -17.20 -6.59
CA THR A 330 -3.44 -16.47 -7.83
C THR A 330 -4.57 -15.52 -8.22
N ILE A 331 -5.82 -15.99 -8.15
CA ILE A 331 -7.00 -15.20 -8.50
C ILE A 331 -7.20 -14.05 -7.50
N ILE A 332 -7.14 -14.30 -6.18
CA ILE A 332 -7.33 -13.27 -5.16
C ILE A 332 -6.24 -12.20 -5.26
N ARG A 333 -4.97 -12.60 -5.38
CA ARG A 333 -3.87 -11.66 -5.61
C ARG A 333 -4.12 -10.82 -6.84
N TRP A 334 -4.48 -11.47 -7.96
CA TRP A 334 -4.83 -10.75 -9.18
C TRP A 334 -5.94 -9.73 -8.93
N ILE A 335 -7.05 -10.10 -8.27
CA ILE A 335 -8.16 -9.19 -7.94
C ILE A 335 -7.66 -7.94 -7.21
N PHE A 336 -6.82 -8.10 -6.19
CA PHE A 336 -6.29 -6.98 -5.40
C PHE A 336 -5.27 -6.15 -6.16
N ALA A 337 -4.39 -6.79 -6.94
CA ALA A 337 -3.35 -6.12 -7.72
C ALA A 337 -3.94 -5.14 -8.73
N THR A 338 -4.97 -5.63 -9.41
CA THR A 338 -5.55 -4.96 -10.58
C THR A 338 -6.70 -4.06 -10.20
N ASN A 339 -7.14 -4.06 -8.93
CA ASN A 339 -7.98 -3.01 -8.38
C ASN A 339 -7.20 -1.68 -8.31
N ARG A 340 -7.54 -0.76 -9.20
CA ARG A 340 -6.93 0.57 -9.27
C ARG A 340 -7.68 1.61 -8.42
N ALA A 341 -8.93 1.32 -8.07
CA ALA A 341 -9.69 2.09 -7.11
C ALA A 341 -9.14 1.88 -5.70
N HIS A 342 -8.58 2.93 -5.10
CA HIS A 342 -8.21 2.92 -3.69
C HIS A 342 -9.49 3.05 -2.84
N VAL A 343 -10.17 1.92 -2.65
CA VAL A 343 -11.38 1.75 -1.84
C VAL A 343 -10.97 1.50 -0.39
N VAL A 344 -11.56 2.24 0.54
CA VAL A 344 -11.34 2.09 1.99
C VAL A 344 -12.68 2.17 2.70
N SER A 345 -12.91 1.26 3.66
CA SER A 345 -14.05 1.31 4.56
C SER A 345 -14.06 2.60 5.38
N MET A 346 -15.22 3.24 5.49
CA MET A 346 -15.38 4.47 6.26
C MET A 346 -15.56 4.13 7.75
N SER A 347 -14.88 4.86 8.63
CA SER A 347 -15.09 4.71 10.08
C SER A 347 -16.48 5.21 10.47
N PRO A 348 -17.07 4.76 11.59
CA PRO A 348 -18.42 5.16 12.00
C PRO A 348 -18.64 6.68 12.06
N GLU A 349 -17.59 7.46 12.36
CA GLU A 349 -17.62 8.93 12.46
C GLU A 349 -17.60 9.63 11.09
N GLU A 350 -17.13 8.93 10.06
CA GLU A 350 -17.08 9.42 8.67
C GLU A 350 -18.33 9.01 7.87
N GLN A 351 -19.06 7.97 8.32
CA GLN A 351 -20.21 7.41 7.60
C GLN A 351 -21.39 8.39 7.48
N PHE A 352 -22.06 8.33 6.32
CA PHE A 352 -23.32 9.02 6.09
C PHE A 352 -24.45 8.24 6.77
N VAL A 353 -24.95 8.77 7.89
CA VAL A 353 -26.02 8.15 8.67
C VAL A 353 -27.29 7.96 7.83
N GLU A 354 -27.54 8.88 6.91
CA GLU A 354 -28.70 8.87 6.01
C GLU A 354 -28.74 7.62 5.13
N MET A 355 -27.58 7.05 4.79
CA MET A 355 -27.50 5.92 3.85
C MET A 355 -27.92 4.58 4.46
N ALA A 356 -28.09 4.51 5.79
CA ALA A 356 -28.66 3.34 6.49
C ALA A 356 -28.01 1.99 6.12
N THR A 357 -26.71 1.99 5.84
CA THR A 357 -25.90 0.78 5.64
C THR A 357 -24.57 0.95 6.38
N PRO A 358 -24.05 -0.10 7.05
CA PRO A 358 -22.71 -0.05 7.64
C PRO A 358 -21.60 -0.20 6.58
N TYR A 359 -21.94 -0.67 5.37
CA TYR A 359 -20.98 -0.91 4.29
C TYR A 359 -20.85 0.33 3.40
N GLN A 360 -20.11 1.32 3.91
CA GLN A 360 -19.82 2.56 3.22
C GLN A 360 -18.31 2.68 2.97
N PHE A 361 -17.94 3.02 1.75
CA PHE A 361 -16.56 3.08 1.33
C PHE A 361 -16.24 4.41 0.69
N ARG A 362 -15.04 4.91 0.94
CA ARG A 362 -14.46 6.07 0.26
C ARG A 362 -13.54 5.59 -0.86
N ILE A 363 -13.59 6.27 -1.99
CA ILE A 363 -12.69 6.09 -3.13
C ILE A 363 -11.82 7.33 -3.26
N SER A 364 -10.52 7.18 -3.01
CA SER A 364 -9.57 8.31 -3.11
C SER A 364 -9.06 8.55 -4.54
N THR A 365 -9.00 7.50 -5.36
CA THR A 365 -8.53 7.54 -6.75
C THR A 365 -8.95 6.25 -7.45
N SER A 366 -9.30 6.31 -8.73
CA SER A 366 -9.64 5.17 -9.60
C SER A 366 -8.56 4.92 -10.65
N THR A 367 -8.22 5.93 -11.45
CA THR A 367 -6.98 6.01 -12.26
C THR A 367 -6.45 7.44 -12.22
N ARG A 368 -5.13 7.60 -12.31
CA ARG A 368 -4.48 8.88 -12.04
C ARG A 368 -4.67 9.90 -13.16
N ALA A 369 -4.64 9.47 -14.42
CA ALA A 369 -4.94 10.34 -15.54
C ALA A 369 -6.38 10.86 -15.47
N HIS A 370 -7.32 9.99 -15.07
CA HIS A 370 -8.72 10.37 -14.90
C HIS A 370 -8.92 11.35 -13.75
N ALA A 371 -8.31 11.08 -12.59
CA ALA A 371 -8.34 11.99 -11.45
C ALA A 371 -7.76 13.37 -11.80
N SER A 372 -6.64 13.40 -12.53
CA SER A 372 -6.01 14.66 -12.99
C SER A 372 -6.90 15.43 -13.96
N ALA A 373 -7.48 14.74 -14.95
CA ALA A 373 -8.39 15.35 -15.91
C ALA A 373 -9.65 15.89 -15.20
N PHE A 374 -10.23 15.11 -14.28
CA PHE A 374 -11.38 15.54 -13.50
C PHE A 374 -11.05 16.77 -12.63
N GLU A 375 -9.92 16.77 -11.92
CA GLU A 375 -9.52 17.89 -11.07
C GLU A 375 -9.32 19.18 -11.90
N SER A 376 -8.75 19.07 -13.11
CA SER A 376 -8.67 20.20 -14.04
C SER A 376 -10.05 20.73 -14.46
N MET A 377 -11.02 19.83 -14.68
CA MET A 377 -12.40 20.22 -15.01
C MET A 377 -13.09 20.88 -13.81
N LYS A 378 -12.91 20.32 -12.61
CA LYS A 378 -13.43 20.86 -11.36
C LYS A 378 -12.88 22.26 -11.07
N GLN A 379 -11.58 22.48 -11.22
CA GLN A 379 -10.97 23.79 -11.01
C GLN A 379 -11.53 24.84 -11.97
N ARG A 380 -11.84 24.46 -13.22
CA ARG A 380 -12.34 25.38 -14.25
C ARG A 380 -13.83 25.67 -14.14
N HIS A 381 -14.63 24.70 -13.70
CA HIS A 381 -16.08 24.76 -13.83
C HIS A 381 -16.82 24.61 -12.48
N GLY A 382 -16.14 24.18 -11.42
CA GLY A 382 -16.77 23.67 -10.20
C GLY A 382 -17.33 22.26 -10.40
N SER A 383 -17.91 21.71 -9.34
CA SER A 383 -18.47 20.36 -9.33
C SER A 383 -19.73 20.25 -8.45
N PHE A 384 -20.44 19.14 -8.57
CA PHE A 384 -21.58 18.75 -7.73
C PHE A 384 -21.66 17.22 -7.61
N TYR A 385 -22.48 16.71 -6.69
CA TYR A 385 -22.64 15.27 -6.49
C TYR A 385 -23.86 14.70 -7.23
N ALA A 386 -23.74 13.47 -7.73
CA ALA A 386 -24.82 12.71 -8.35
C ALA A 386 -24.68 11.20 -8.12
N TRP A 387 -25.79 10.49 -8.19
CA TRP A 387 -25.85 9.05 -7.97
C TRP A 387 -25.63 8.25 -9.25
N HIS A 388 -24.81 7.21 -9.18
CA HIS A 388 -24.71 6.16 -10.20
C HIS A 388 -25.07 4.80 -9.59
N GLY A 389 -25.79 3.98 -10.35
CA GLY A 389 -26.13 2.62 -9.96
C GLY A 389 -25.92 1.68 -11.13
N SER A 390 -25.41 0.49 -10.83
CA SER A 390 -25.04 -0.50 -11.83
C SER A 390 -25.06 -1.90 -11.22
N SER A 391 -25.28 -2.91 -12.07
CA SER A 391 -25.22 -4.33 -11.69
C SER A 391 -23.89 -4.67 -11.00
N ALA A 392 -23.94 -5.55 -10.00
CA ALA A 392 -22.77 -6.07 -9.27
C ALA A 392 -21.64 -6.53 -10.22
N ALA A 393 -22.00 -7.16 -11.33
CA ALA A 393 -21.05 -7.65 -12.33
C ALA A 393 -20.18 -6.56 -12.97
N ASN A 394 -20.67 -5.33 -13.07
CA ASN A 394 -19.93 -4.25 -13.71
C ASN A 394 -18.90 -3.60 -12.77
N TRP A 395 -19.05 -3.76 -11.46
CA TRP A 395 -18.22 -3.03 -10.48
C TRP A 395 -16.77 -3.48 -10.51
N HIS A 396 -16.50 -4.74 -10.84
CA HIS A 396 -15.14 -5.20 -11.08
C HIS A 396 -14.43 -4.36 -12.16
N ASN A 397 -15.10 -4.08 -13.29
CA ASN A 397 -14.53 -3.24 -14.34
C ASN A 397 -14.53 -1.75 -13.98
N ILE A 398 -15.63 -1.23 -13.40
CA ILE A 398 -15.77 0.19 -13.02
C ILE A 398 -14.66 0.62 -12.05
N LEU A 399 -14.30 -0.22 -11.07
CA LEU A 399 -13.22 0.05 -10.11
C LEU A 399 -11.83 0.07 -10.76
N ARG A 400 -11.68 -0.51 -11.96
CA ARG A 400 -10.39 -0.60 -12.67
C ARG A 400 -10.25 0.48 -13.73
N ASN A 401 -11.34 0.75 -14.43
CA ASN A 401 -11.35 1.53 -15.65
C ASN A 401 -12.25 2.76 -15.60
N ASN A 402 -12.80 3.11 -14.43
CA ASN A 402 -13.80 4.15 -14.24
C ASN A 402 -15.14 3.86 -14.93
N LEU A 403 -16.10 4.77 -14.71
CA LEU A 403 -17.33 4.81 -15.48
C LEU A 403 -17.02 5.11 -16.94
N LYS A 404 -17.62 4.32 -17.84
CA LYS A 404 -17.46 4.43 -19.29
C LYS A 404 -18.72 4.93 -19.95
N ASN A 405 -18.58 5.77 -20.97
CA ASN A 405 -19.70 6.11 -21.82
C ASN A 405 -19.99 4.91 -22.75
N ALA A 406 -20.85 4.01 -22.28
CA ALA A 406 -21.19 2.79 -23.00
C ALA A 406 -22.22 3.00 -24.13
N SER A 407 -22.73 4.22 -24.32
CA SER A 407 -23.83 4.49 -25.26
C SER A 407 -23.45 4.13 -26.70
N ASN A 408 -24.34 3.43 -27.41
CA ASN A 408 -24.12 2.96 -28.79
C ASN A 408 -22.91 2.02 -28.95
N THR A 409 -22.47 1.36 -27.87
CA THR A 409 -21.43 0.34 -27.90
C THR A 409 -21.99 -1.02 -27.47
N PRO A 410 -21.26 -2.12 -27.70
CA PRO A 410 -21.63 -3.44 -27.16
C PRO A 410 -21.74 -3.49 -25.62
N MET A 411 -21.15 -2.52 -24.90
CA MET A 411 -21.24 -2.42 -23.43
C MET A 411 -22.60 -1.88 -22.95
N MET A 412 -23.42 -1.31 -23.84
CA MET A 412 -24.69 -0.68 -23.50
C MET A 412 -25.71 -1.70 -22.97
N SER A 413 -25.99 -1.66 -21.66
CA SER A 413 -26.99 -2.53 -21.03
C SER A 413 -28.31 -1.85 -20.70
N ALA A 414 -28.36 -0.52 -20.82
CA ALA A 414 -29.56 0.29 -20.70
C ALA A 414 -29.57 1.28 -21.87
N GLY A 415 -30.75 1.58 -22.42
CA GLY A 415 -30.87 2.49 -23.56
C GLY A 415 -30.46 3.93 -23.23
N ALA A 416 -30.05 4.68 -24.25
CA ALA A 416 -29.59 6.06 -24.16
C ALA A 416 -30.72 7.08 -24.46
N ALA A 417 -31.81 7.02 -23.70
CA ALA A 417 -33.04 7.79 -23.98
C ALA A 417 -32.84 9.32 -23.94
N TYR A 418 -31.85 9.81 -23.20
CA TYR A 418 -31.49 11.22 -23.08
C TYR A 418 -30.22 11.56 -23.86
N GLY A 419 -29.89 10.75 -24.87
CA GLY A 419 -28.68 10.88 -25.67
C GLY A 419 -27.49 10.09 -25.09
N PRO A 420 -26.36 10.07 -25.82
CA PRO A 420 -25.19 9.30 -25.44
C PRO A 420 -24.51 9.92 -24.21
N GLY A 421 -24.19 9.10 -23.22
CA GLY A 421 -23.45 9.52 -22.04
C GLY A 421 -23.39 8.47 -20.94
N ILE A 422 -22.62 8.79 -19.90
CA ILE A 422 -22.69 8.14 -18.59
C ILE A 422 -23.93 8.69 -17.88
N TYR A 423 -24.83 7.79 -17.46
CA TYR A 423 -26.08 8.14 -16.80
C TYR A 423 -25.91 8.21 -15.28
N LEU A 424 -26.39 9.31 -14.72
CA LEU A 424 -26.39 9.66 -13.31
C LEU A 424 -27.78 10.19 -12.93
N ALA A 425 -28.09 10.26 -11.63
CA ALA A 425 -29.35 10.82 -11.14
C ALA A 425 -29.13 11.70 -9.92
N LYS A 426 -30.01 12.71 -9.76
CA LYS A 426 -30.05 13.52 -8.54
C LYS A 426 -30.47 12.72 -7.32
N ASN A 427 -31.36 11.74 -7.48
CA ASN A 427 -31.90 10.95 -6.38
C ASN A 427 -31.42 9.49 -6.44
N SER A 428 -30.99 8.93 -5.31
CA SER A 428 -30.43 7.58 -5.19
C SER A 428 -31.41 6.49 -5.63
N SER A 429 -32.72 6.66 -5.41
CA SER A 429 -33.74 5.67 -5.77
C SER A 429 -33.80 5.40 -7.27
N THR A 430 -33.54 6.42 -8.09
CA THR A 430 -33.49 6.29 -9.55
C THR A 430 -32.30 5.42 -9.96
N SER A 431 -31.14 5.64 -9.36
CA SER A 431 -29.93 4.87 -9.63
C SER A 431 -30.01 3.44 -9.07
N LEU A 432 -30.68 3.23 -7.93
CA LEU A 432 -30.84 1.91 -7.32
C LEU A 432 -31.54 0.92 -8.25
N ALA A 433 -32.53 1.39 -9.02
CA ALA A 433 -33.23 0.55 -9.99
C ALA A 433 -32.27 -0.06 -11.04
N TYR A 434 -31.16 0.61 -11.36
CA TYR A 434 -30.13 0.09 -12.28
C TYR A 434 -29.18 -0.92 -11.62
N SER A 435 -29.04 -0.88 -10.29
CA SER A 435 -28.30 -1.87 -9.51
C SER A 435 -29.06 -3.19 -9.32
N MET A 436 -30.39 -3.18 -9.49
CA MET A 436 -31.27 -4.34 -9.26
C MET A 436 -31.64 -5.12 -10.54
N ARG A 437 -31.29 -4.63 -11.74
CA ARG A 437 -31.87 -5.10 -13.03
C ARG A 437 -31.53 -6.52 -13.49
N HIS A 438 -30.79 -7.33 -12.73
CA HIS A 438 -30.39 -8.69 -13.15
C HIS A 438 -31.11 -9.83 -12.41
N SER A 439 -32.15 -9.56 -11.62
CA SER A 439 -33.05 -10.56 -11.02
C SER A 439 -34.27 -10.88 -11.89
N GLY A 440 -34.07 -11.13 -13.19
CA GLY A 440 -35.12 -11.58 -14.11
C GLY A 440 -35.28 -13.11 -14.10
N PHE A 441 -36.53 -13.59 -14.14
CA PHE A 441 -36.88 -15.01 -14.23
C PHE A 441 -36.19 -15.68 -15.43
N GLY A 442 -35.28 -16.62 -15.16
CA GLY A 442 -34.58 -17.42 -16.17
C GLY A 442 -33.07 -17.20 -16.27
N ALA A 443 -32.50 -16.20 -15.59
CA ALA A 443 -31.04 -16.14 -15.40
C ALA A 443 -30.66 -17.10 -14.27
N ALA A 444 -29.80 -18.10 -14.56
CA ALA A 444 -29.14 -18.89 -13.52
C ALA A 444 -28.66 -17.95 -12.41
N MET A 445 -28.97 -18.26 -11.15
CA MET A 445 -28.75 -17.41 -9.98
C MET A 445 -27.43 -16.65 -10.11
N SER A 446 -27.50 -15.37 -10.50
CA SER A 446 -26.32 -14.50 -10.59
C SER A 446 -25.91 -14.16 -9.17
N LEU A 447 -25.21 -15.10 -8.51
CA LEU A 447 -24.63 -14.92 -7.19
C LEU A 447 -23.66 -13.75 -7.27
N SER A 448 -23.95 -12.69 -6.53
CA SER A 448 -23.01 -11.58 -6.34
C SER A 448 -22.21 -11.73 -5.05
N ARG A 449 -22.27 -12.91 -4.42
CA ARG A 449 -21.51 -13.27 -3.22
C ARG A 449 -21.14 -14.75 -3.24
N PHE A 450 -20.02 -15.08 -2.63
CA PHE A 450 -19.68 -16.46 -2.30
C PHE A 450 -20.34 -16.87 -0.97
N TRP A 451 -20.36 -18.17 -0.68
CA TRP A 451 -21.09 -18.71 0.48
C TRP A 451 -20.59 -18.14 1.81
N ASN A 452 -19.26 -18.10 1.98
CA ASN A 452 -18.57 -17.65 3.20
C ASN A 452 -18.35 -16.13 3.28
N SER A 453 -19.00 -15.35 2.41
CA SER A 453 -18.88 -13.89 2.43
C SER A 453 -19.52 -13.31 3.69
N GLN A 454 -18.95 -12.21 4.21
CA GLN A 454 -19.53 -11.44 5.32
C GLN A 454 -20.82 -10.68 4.95
N PHE A 455 -21.20 -10.67 3.67
CA PHE A 455 -22.43 -10.04 3.20
C PHE A 455 -23.61 -11.02 3.27
N ASP A 456 -24.67 -10.65 3.98
CA ASP A 456 -25.84 -11.50 4.22
C ASP A 456 -26.69 -11.81 2.97
N GLY A 457 -26.40 -11.19 1.83
CA GLY A 457 -27.25 -11.26 0.64
C GLY A 457 -26.58 -10.76 -0.62
N ASN A 458 -27.31 -10.79 -1.74
CA ASN A 458 -26.83 -10.23 -2.99
C ASN A 458 -26.58 -8.72 -2.84
N LEU A 459 -25.54 -8.23 -3.51
CA LEU A 459 -25.04 -6.88 -3.42
C LEU A 459 -25.78 -5.98 -4.39
N HIS A 460 -26.40 -4.93 -3.85
CA HIS A 460 -26.85 -3.76 -4.58
C HIS A 460 -25.90 -2.61 -4.27
N ILE A 461 -25.22 -2.14 -5.31
CA ILE A 461 -24.12 -1.17 -5.15
C ILE A 461 -24.54 0.16 -5.76
N LEU A 462 -24.39 1.23 -4.98
CA LEU A 462 -24.58 2.61 -5.40
C LEU A 462 -23.27 3.37 -5.26
N ALA A 463 -22.97 4.25 -6.21
CA ALA A 463 -21.91 5.24 -6.06
C ALA A 463 -22.47 6.65 -5.94
N LEU A 464 -21.93 7.41 -5.01
CA LEU A 464 -21.99 8.87 -5.05
C LEU A 464 -20.77 9.36 -5.85
N CYS A 465 -21.03 9.99 -6.97
CA CYS A 465 -20.04 10.48 -7.92
C CYS A 465 -19.95 11.99 -7.83
N GLU A 466 -18.74 12.54 -7.94
CA GLU A 466 -18.54 13.96 -8.15
C GLU A 466 -18.51 14.23 -9.65
N VAL A 467 -19.22 15.28 -10.08
CA VAL A 467 -19.47 15.61 -11.48
C VAL A 467 -19.07 17.06 -11.72
N ALA A 468 -18.26 17.32 -12.75
CA ALA A 468 -17.87 18.67 -13.11
C ALA A 468 -19.04 19.42 -13.77
N ASN A 469 -19.18 20.72 -13.52
CA ASN A 469 -20.16 21.59 -14.20
C ASN A 469 -19.72 21.95 -15.63
N ALA A 470 -19.34 20.95 -16.42
CA ALA A 470 -18.76 21.13 -17.74
C ALA A 470 -19.85 21.16 -18.85
N PRO A 471 -19.59 21.78 -20.02
CA PRO A 471 -20.52 21.76 -21.16
C PRO A 471 -20.92 20.36 -21.65
N GLN A 472 -20.08 19.35 -21.35
CA GLN A 472 -20.29 17.94 -21.69
C GLN A 472 -21.23 17.21 -20.71
N VAL A 473 -21.74 17.92 -19.71
CA VAL A 473 -22.71 17.42 -18.74
C VAL A 473 -24.06 18.08 -19.00
N GLN A 474 -25.09 17.26 -19.23
CA GLN A 474 -26.46 17.72 -19.41
C GLN A 474 -27.31 17.32 -18.22
N MET A 475 -28.03 18.29 -17.65
CA MET A 475 -28.99 18.05 -16.57
C MET A 475 -30.42 18.13 -17.12
N HIS A 476 -31.16 17.03 -17.05
CA HIS A 476 -32.55 16.97 -17.45
C HIS A 476 -33.45 17.31 -16.24
N HIS A 477 -33.69 18.60 -16.03
CA HIS A 477 -34.37 19.11 -14.82
C HIS A 477 -35.72 18.46 -14.50
N ASN A 478 -36.50 18.08 -15.52
CA ASN A 478 -37.82 17.46 -15.33
C ASN A 478 -37.76 16.05 -14.74
N THR A 479 -36.65 15.33 -14.94
CA THR A 479 -36.49 13.93 -14.51
C THR A 479 -35.39 13.74 -13.48
N GLY A 480 -34.56 14.75 -13.25
CA GLY A 480 -33.39 14.65 -12.37
C GLY A 480 -32.29 13.74 -12.93
N ILE A 481 -32.40 13.32 -14.19
CA ILE A 481 -31.38 12.52 -14.89
C ILE A 481 -30.26 13.45 -15.37
N ILE A 482 -29.03 12.94 -15.30
CA ILE A 482 -27.82 13.66 -15.69
C ILE A 482 -27.04 12.75 -16.64
N THR A 483 -26.56 13.32 -17.75
CA THR A 483 -25.77 12.60 -18.75
C THR A 483 -24.42 13.28 -18.95
N CYS A 484 -23.33 12.52 -18.87
CA CYS A 484 -21.97 13.01 -19.14
C CYS A 484 -21.44 12.38 -20.43
N THR A 485 -21.22 13.16 -21.49
CA THR A 485 -20.69 12.63 -22.76
C THR A 485 -19.22 12.26 -22.66
N GLU A 486 -18.45 13.02 -21.86
CA GLU A 486 -17.03 12.82 -21.61
C GLU A 486 -16.80 12.13 -20.26
N GLU A 487 -15.97 11.09 -20.27
CA GLU A 487 -15.72 10.25 -19.08
C GLU A 487 -15.03 11.06 -17.97
N THR A 488 -14.14 11.98 -18.33
CA THR A 488 -13.39 12.82 -17.38
C THR A 488 -14.25 13.85 -16.63
N CYS A 489 -15.54 13.96 -16.96
CA CYS A 489 -16.46 14.85 -16.26
C CYS A 489 -17.07 14.23 -14.99
N VAL A 490 -16.82 12.96 -14.71
CA VAL A 490 -17.36 12.27 -13.54
C VAL A 490 -16.28 11.43 -12.85
N THR A 491 -16.23 11.45 -11.52
CA THR A 491 -15.37 10.56 -10.74
C THR A 491 -16.16 9.90 -9.61
N LEU A 492 -15.80 8.67 -9.27
CA LEU A 492 -16.34 7.97 -8.11
C LEU A 492 -15.74 8.56 -6.83
N ARG A 493 -16.55 8.78 -5.80
CA ARG A 493 -16.08 9.26 -4.49
C ARG A 493 -16.49 8.35 -3.34
N TYR A 494 -17.71 7.84 -3.37
CA TYR A 494 -18.21 6.94 -2.32
C TYR A 494 -18.96 5.76 -2.91
N LEU A 495 -18.90 4.62 -2.23
CA LEU A 495 -19.71 3.44 -2.51
C LEU A 495 -20.54 3.05 -1.31
N PHE A 496 -21.76 2.59 -1.60
CA PHE A 496 -22.71 2.09 -0.63
C PHE A 496 -23.17 0.72 -1.08
N LEU A 497 -22.98 -0.27 -0.21
CA LEU A 497 -23.40 -1.64 -0.44
C LEU A 497 -24.64 -1.95 0.39
N PHE A 498 -25.64 -2.54 -0.27
CA PHE A 498 -26.87 -3.01 0.35
C PHE A 498 -27.04 -4.50 0.06
N THR A 499 -27.36 -5.28 1.08
CA THR A 499 -27.67 -6.71 0.98
C THR A 499 -29.17 -6.99 0.99
N ALA A 500 -29.97 -6.02 1.44
CA ALA A 500 -31.43 -6.05 1.45
C ALA A 500 -32.01 -5.17 0.31
N THR A 501 -33.29 -5.40 -0.02
CA THR A 501 -33.98 -4.79 -1.17
C THR A 501 -34.39 -3.32 -1.00
N GLY A 502 -33.81 -2.59 -0.05
CA GLY A 502 -34.14 -1.18 0.20
C GLY A 502 -32.90 -0.32 0.47
N ALA A 503 -32.68 0.69 -0.37
CA ALA A 503 -31.77 1.78 -0.08
C ALA A 503 -32.59 3.09 0.10
N PRO A 504 -32.16 4.01 0.97
CA PRO A 504 -32.87 5.26 1.21
C PRO A 504 -32.90 6.14 -0.05
N ALA A 505 -34.00 6.86 -0.25
CA ALA A 505 -34.19 7.79 -1.36
C ALA A 505 -33.69 9.19 -0.96
N ILE A 506 -32.49 9.54 -1.41
CA ILE A 506 -31.77 10.74 -0.99
C ILE A 506 -31.31 11.51 -2.23
N ASP A 507 -31.51 12.82 -2.20
CA ASP A 507 -30.94 13.71 -3.20
C ASP A 507 -29.45 13.91 -2.90
N ALA A 508 -28.59 13.76 -3.90
CA ALA A 508 -27.14 13.81 -3.74
C ALA A 508 -26.65 15.12 -3.08
N GLU A 509 -27.35 16.24 -3.31
CA GLU A 509 -27.05 17.55 -2.70
C GLU A 509 -27.22 17.57 -1.17
N LYS A 510 -27.97 16.62 -0.60
CA LYS A 510 -28.16 16.51 0.86
C LYS A 510 -27.01 15.79 1.53
N LEU A 511 -26.25 14.99 0.79
CA LEU A 511 -25.01 14.40 1.29
C LEU A 511 -23.90 15.42 1.06
N THR A 512 -23.46 16.04 2.13
CA THR A 512 -22.29 16.93 2.10
C THR A 512 -21.11 16.13 2.64
N PRO A 513 -20.17 15.70 1.79
CA PRO A 513 -19.03 14.96 2.28
C PRO A 513 -18.13 15.85 3.12
N LYS A 514 -17.54 15.30 4.18
CA LYS A 514 -16.54 16.00 4.98
C LYS A 514 -15.34 16.34 4.09
N GLU A 515 -15.10 17.63 3.88
CA GLU A 515 -13.99 18.13 3.07
C GLU A 515 -12.65 17.88 3.77
N TYR A 516 -12.65 18.03 5.09
CA TYR A 516 -11.50 17.85 5.98
C TYR A 516 -11.84 16.85 7.09
N ARG A 517 -10.82 16.27 7.71
CA ARG A 517 -11.03 15.36 8.85
C ARG A 517 -11.58 16.07 10.10
N ASN A 518 -11.36 17.37 10.19
CA ASN A 518 -11.87 18.23 11.26
C ASN A 518 -12.87 19.25 10.70
N ASP A 519 -13.94 19.49 11.47
CA ASP A 519 -14.96 20.48 11.12
C ASP A 519 -14.61 21.87 11.66
N THR A 520 -13.77 21.95 12.69
CA THR A 520 -13.33 23.18 13.34
C THR A 520 -11.82 23.23 13.56
N THR A 521 -11.28 24.44 13.75
CA THR A 521 -9.90 24.66 14.20
C THR A 521 -9.71 24.12 15.63
N ILE A 522 -8.45 23.80 15.99
CA ILE A 522 -8.16 23.11 17.25
C ILE A 522 -8.12 24.04 18.46
N VAL A 523 -7.77 25.32 18.28
CA VAL A 523 -7.67 26.28 19.38
C VAL A 523 -8.92 27.13 19.44
N GLY A 524 -9.31 27.72 18.31
CA GLY A 524 -10.45 28.62 18.25
C GLY A 524 -11.81 27.93 18.20
N MET A 525 -11.87 26.64 17.86
CA MET A 525 -13.12 25.92 17.53
C MET A 525 -13.94 26.63 16.44
N VAL A 526 -13.24 27.34 15.54
CA VAL A 526 -13.86 28.07 14.44
C VAL A 526 -14.12 27.08 13.31
N PRO A 527 -15.30 27.09 12.66
CA PRO A 527 -15.56 26.23 11.51
C PRO A 527 -14.48 26.39 10.44
N VAL A 528 -13.99 25.28 9.87
CA VAL A 528 -12.91 25.34 8.86
C VAL A 528 -13.29 26.19 7.65
N SER A 529 -14.57 26.22 7.30
CA SER A 529 -15.14 27.06 6.23
C SER A 529 -15.01 28.57 6.47
N GLU A 530 -14.74 28.99 7.71
CA GLU A 530 -14.55 30.40 8.08
C GLU A 530 -13.08 30.82 8.12
N ILE A 531 -12.13 29.88 7.94
CA ILE A 531 -10.70 30.21 7.88
C ILE A 531 -10.43 31.02 6.61
N ASP A 532 -9.68 32.13 6.75
CA ASP A 532 -9.24 32.91 5.59
C ASP A 532 -8.39 32.01 4.67
N PRO A 533 -8.72 31.86 3.38
CA PRO A 533 -7.98 30.99 2.46
C PRO A 533 -6.47 31.25 2.41
N LYS A 534 -6.02 32.47 2.75
CA LYS A 534 -4.58 32.80 2.81
C LYS A 534 -3.86 32.20 4.03
N HIS A 535 -4.60 31.74 5.04
CA HIS A 535 -4.11 31.13 6.28
C HIS A 535 -4.44 29.64 6.36
N LEU A 536 -5.27 29.12 5.46
CA LEU A 536 -5.60 27.70 5.41
C LEU A 536 -4.38 26.87 4.96
N LEU A 537 -3.95 25.97 5.83
CA LEU A 537 -3.00 24.90 5.51
C LEU A 537 -3.73 23.56 5.64
N VAL A 538 -3.61 22.71 4.61
CA VAL A 538 -4.08 21.31 4.69
C VAL A 538 -2.86 20.40 4.72
N THR A 539 -2.73 19.63 5.79
CA THR A 539 -1.62 18.68 5.95
C THR A 539 -1.89 17.40 5.17
N SER A 540 -0.84 16.60 4.92
CA SER A 540 -0.92 15.39 4.10
C SER A 540 -1.91 14.33 4.61
N ASP A 541 -2.26 14.38 5.90
CA ASP A 541 -3.26 13.55 6.56
C ASP A 541 -4.70 14.12 6.46
N ASN A 542 -4.91 15.17 5.67
CA ASN A 542 -6.18 15.85 5.36
C ASN A 542 -6.84 16.54 6.57
N TYR A 543 -6.06 16.97 7.56
CA TYR A 543 -6.50 17.95 8.54
C TYR A 543 -6.31 19.37 8.00
N ALA A 544 -7.31 20.21 8.19
CA ALA A 544 -7.26 21.62 7.89
C ALA A 544 -6.83 22.41 9.13
N TRP A 545 -5.93 23.35 8.93
CA TRP A 545 -5.34 24.18 9.96
C TRP A 545 -5.46 25.64 9.58
N ASP A 546 -5.80 26.47 10.56
CA ASP A 546 -5.39 27.86 10.51
C ASP A 546 -3.91 27.91 10.88
N ILE A 547 -3.06 28.33 9.95
CA ILE A 547 -1.61 28.41 10.16
C ILE A 547 -1.25 29.29 11.36
N GLN A 548 -2.05 30.30 11.69
CA GLN A 548 -1.79 31.18 12.82
C GLN A 548 -1.99 30.44 14.15
N GLU A 549 -3.06 29.65 14.27
CA GLU A 549 -3.30 28.81 15.44
C GLU A 549 -2.22 27.72 15.56
N LEU A 550 -1.88 27.07 14.44
CA LEU A 550 -0.90 26.00 14.42
C LEU A 550 0.49 26.49 14.83
N VAL A 551 0.94 27.63 14.30
CA VAL A 551 2.23 28.25 14.68
C VAL A 551 2.23 28.59 16.17
N GLN A 552 1.14 29.17 16.70
CA GLN A 552 1.03 29.46 18.12
C GLN A 552 1.09 28.19 18.99
N LEU A 553 0.45 27.11 18.56
CA LEU A 553 0.46 25.85 19.27
C LEU A 553 1.88 25.26 19.31
N ILE A 554 2.60 25.27 18.20
CA ILE A 554 3.99 24.79 18.13
C ILE A 554 4.93 25.67 18.98
N GLU A 555 4.76 27.00 18.94
CA GLU A 555 5.56 27.91 19.77
C GLU A 555 5.29 27.73 21.27
N SER A 556 4.03 27.53 21.65
CA SER A 556 3.65 27.29 23.05
C SER A 556 4.27 26.00 23.60
N LYS A 557 4.58 25.05 22.72
CA LYS A 557 5.30 23.81 23.00
C LYS A 557 6.76 23.85 22.58
N HIS A 558 7.36 25.04 22.52
CA HIS A 558 8.78 25.25 22.26
C HIS A 558 9.34 24.57 20.99
N GLY A 559 8.56 24.46 19.91
CA GLY A 559 9.03 23.89 18.64
C GLY A 559 8.83 22.38 18.53
N VAL A 560 7.92 21.82 19.32
CA VAL A 560 7.45 20.45 19.17
C VAL A 560 6.40 20.38 18.06
N PHE A 561 6.78 19.86 16.89
CA PHE A 561 5.91 19.69 15.71
C PHE A 561 5.02 18.45 15.86
N ILE A 562 4.05 18.51 16.78
CA ILE A 562 3.06 17.45 16.98
C ILE A 562 1.70 17.92 16.48
N ASN A 563 1.04 17.07 15.69
CA ASN A 563 -0.34 17.23 15.29
C ASN A 563 -1.24 17.10 16.54
N GLY A 564 -1.94 18.18 16.90
CA GLY A 564 -2.79 18.21 18.08
C GLY A 564 -4.02 17.29 18.05
N TYR A 565 -4.49 16.86 16.86
CA TYR A 565 -5.62 15.93 16.73
C TYR A 565 -5.18 14.47 16.92
N THR A 566 -4.08 14.07 16.28
CA THR A 566 -3.61 12.67 16.29
C THR A 566 -2.59 12.40 17.38
N ARG A 567 -1.99 13.44 17.96
CA ARG A 567 -0.84 13.41 18.89
C ARG A 567 0.42 12.80 18.29
N LEU A 568 0.50 12.69 16.97
CA LEU A 568 1.67 12.21 16.24
C LEU A 568 2.52 13.39 15.73
N GLY A 569 3.82 13.16 15.53
CA GLY A 569 4.69 14.13 14.87
C GLY A 569 4.22 14.44 13.44
N PHE A 570 4.32 15.69 13.01
CA PHE A 570 4.16 16.04 11.60
C PHE A 570 5.29 15.41 10.78
N ASN A 571 4.99 14.92 9.58
CA ASN A 571 6.04 14.43 8.69
C ASN A 571 6.87 15.59 8.11
N ASN A 572 8.04 15.28 7.56
CA ASN A 572 8.98 16.28 7.04
C ASN A 572 8.40 17.19 5.95
N LYS A 573 7.46 16.70 5.12
CA LYS A 573 6.81 17.51 4.09
C LYS A 573 5.88 18.54 4.73
N ASP A 574 5.08 18.11 5.69
CA ASP A 574 4.15 18.96 6.43
C ASP A 574 4.92 19.97 7.29
N VAL A 575 6.00 19.56 7.97
CA VAL A 575 6.89 20.49 8.69
C VAL A 575 7.45 21.57 7.76
N LYS A 576 7.95 21.19 6.57
CA LYS A 576 8.41 22.15 5.56
C LYS A 576 7.28 23.06 5.06
N ALA A 577 6.07 22.53 4.89
CA ALA A 577 4.91 23.31 4.46
C ALA A 577 4.45 24.31 5.53
N ILE A 578 4.47 23.90 6.81
CA ILE A 578 4.19 24.76 7.96
C ILE A 578 5.21 25.90 8.02
N ILE A 579 6.51 25.57 7.97
CA ILE A 579 7.60 26.55 8.08
C ILE A 579 7.59 27.54 6.89
N ASN A 580 7.41 27.04 5.67
CA ASN A 580 7.46 27.84 4.44
C ASN A 580 6.08 28.29 3.96
N HIS A 581 5.08 28.33 4.84
CA HIS A 581 3.72 28.67 4.47
C HIS A 581 3.65 30.05 3.78
N PRO A 582 2.89 30.24 2.68
CA PRO A 582 2.87 31.49 1.91
C PRO A 582 2.46 32.74 2.69
N SER A 583 1.70 32.58 3.79
CA SER A 583 1.35 33.70 4.68
C SER A 583 2.57 34.31 5.40
N GLY A 584 3.69 33.59 5.47
CA GLY A 584 4.90 34.01 6.19
C GLY A 584 4.89 33.74 7.70
N GLU A 585 3.76 33.29 8.27
CA GLU A 585 3.62 33.02 9.71
C GLU A 585 4.62 31.95 10.20
N GLY A 586 4.87 30.93 9.37
CA GLY A 586 5.80 29.83 9.68
C GLY A 586 7.26 30.24 9.85
N ALA A 587 7.68 31.41 9.34
CA ALA A 587 9.06 31.89 9.47
C ALA A 587 9.47 32.13 10.94
N ARG A 588 8.50 32.31 11.83
CA ARG A 588 8.72 32.39 13.28
C ARG A 588 9.29 31.07 13.83
N LEU A 589 8.81 29.95 13.32
CA LEU A 589 9.26 28.62 13.74
C LEU A 589 10.70 28.33 13.31
N SER A 590 11.14 28.82 12.14
CA SER A 590 12.56 28.70 11.75
C SER A 590 13.50 29.41 12.74
N LYS A 591 13.09 30.59 13.24
CA LYS A 591 13.86 31.31 14.25
C LYS A 591 13.87 30.56 15.58
N LEU A 592 12.73 29.96 15.95
CA LEU A 592 12.60 29.14 17.15
C LEU A 592 13.50 27.89 17.05
N GLU A 593 13.53 27.19 15.92
CA GLU A 593 14.41 26.02 15.71
C GLU A 593 15.91 26.40 15.82
N ALA A 594 16.31 27.52 15.22
CA ALA A 594 17.68 28.01 15.36
C ALA A 594 18.03 28.37 16.82
N HIS A 595 17.07 28.94 17.56
CA HIS A 595 17.22 29.23 18.99
C HIS A 595 17.33 27.94 19.82
N ASN A 596 16.48 26.95 19.57
CA ASN A 596 16.48 25.65 20.22
C ASN A 596 17.81 24.92 20.00
N ALA A 597 18.33 24.92 18.77
CA ALA A 597 19.64 24.36 18.46
C ALA A 597 20.77 25.06 19.23
N ALA A 598 20.68 26.37 19.45
CA ALA A 598 21.64 27.10 20.27
C ALA A 598 21.48 26.79 21.77
N LEU A 599 20.27 26.52 22.26
CA LEU A 599 20.02 26.09 23.64
C LEU A 599 20.58 24.69 23.92
N ARG A 600 20.42 23.71 23.01
CA ARG A 600 20.98 22.35 23.16
C ARG A 600 22.49 22.37 23.42
N LYS A 601 23.22 23.22 22.68
CA LYS A 601 24.67 23.42 22.85
C LYS A 601 25.09 23.97 24.21
N LYS A 602 24.16 24.53 25.00
CA LYS A 602 24.45 25.02 26.36
C LYS A 602 24.38 23.91 27.41
N ILE A 603 23.81 22.75 27.08
CA ILE A 603 23.69 21.62 28.02
C ILE A 603 25.06 20.93 28.09
N PRO A 604 25.70 20.86 29.27
CA PRO A 604 27.00 20.23 29.40
C PRO A 604 26.92 18.71 29.21
N GLU A 605 27.98 18.11 28.67
CA GLU A 605 28.09 16.66 28.42
C GLU A 605 27.81 15.77 29.65
N HIS A 606 28.14 16.25 30.86
CA HIS A 606 27.88 15.48 32.08
C HIS A 606 26.38 15.38 32.42
N VAL A 607 25.56 16.33 31.96
CA VAL A 607 24.10 16.31 32.13
C VAL A 607 23.50 15.24 31.23
N PHE A 608 23.91 15.17 29.95
CA PHE A 608 23.50 14.11 29.03
C PHE A 608 23.84 12.71 29.56
N ARG A 609 25.06 12.52 30.09
CA ARG A 609 25.44 11.26 30.74
C ARG A 609 24.53 10.91 31.91
N ARG A 610 24.20 11.87 32.77
CA ARG A 610 23.29 11.63 33.91
C ARG A 610 21.88 11.28 33.46
N LEU A 611 21.34 11.94 32.43
CA LEU A 611 20.05 11.60 31.83
C LEU A 611 20.05 10.15 31.32
N GLN A 612 21.07 9.77 30.55
CA GLN A 612 21.19 8.42 29.99
C GLN A 612 21.36 7.34 31.06
N ASP A 613 22.08 7.62 32.14
CA ASP A 613 22.25 6.69 33.26
C ASP A 613 20.91 6.41 33.96
N VAL A 614 20.07 7.45 34.15
CA VAL A 614 18.72 7.29 34.69
C VAL A 614 17.83 6.54 33.69
N GLY A 615 17.93 6.86 32.40
CA GLY A 615 17.20 6.18 31.35
C GLY A 615 17.44 4.66 31.33
N LYS A 616 18.70 4.24 31.47
CA LYS A 616 19.06 2.80 31.58
C LYS A 616 18.42 2.11 32.79
N ILE A 617 18.32 2.80 33.92
CA ILE A 617 17.66 2.26 35.13
C ILE A 617 16.17 2.05 34.83
N CYS A 618 15.52 3.04 34.23
CA CYS A 618 14.10 3.01 33.89
C CYS A 618 13.75 1.90 32.87
N VAL A 619 14.60 1.67 31.87
CA VAL A 619 14.38 0.63 30.85
C VAL A 619 14.69 -0.78 31.38
N ALA A 620 15.65 -0.93 32.29
CA ALA A 620 16.09 -2.24 32.79
C ALA A 620 15.15 -2.89 33.81
N GLU A 621 14.19 -2.15 34.39
CA GLU A 621 13.28 -2.66 35.42
C GLU A 621 12.07 -3.35 34.79
N VAL A 622 11.90 -4.66 35.06
CA VAL A 622 10.83 -5.51 34.50
C VAL A 622 9.98 -6.07 35.65
N GLY A 623 8.68 -5.77 35.69
CA GLY A 623 7.74 -6.25 36.73
C GLY A 623 6.75 -5.18 37.21
N GLU A 624 6.05 -5.41 38.33
CA GLU A 624 5.12 -4.45 38.95
C GLU A 624 5.78 -3.53 40.00
N ASP A 625 7.04 -3.79 40.38
CA ASP A 625 7.79 -2.99 41.35
C ASP A 625 8.77 -2.05 40.64
N TYR A 626 8.43 -0.77 40.61
CA TYR A 626 9.20 0.32 39.99
C TYR A 626 9.99 1.16 41.01
N SER A 627 10.30 0.58 42.16
CA SER A 627 10.94 1.32 43.27
C SER A 627 12.28 1.94 42.87
N LYS A 628 13.10 1.27 42.06
CA LYS A 628 14.43 1.80 41.68
C LYS A 628 14.30 2.94 40.68
N SER A 629 13.45 2.78 39.67
CA SER A 629 13.16 3.84 38.70
C SER A 629 12.58 5.08 39.37
N THR A 630 11.67 4.90 40.33
CA THR A 630 11.07 6.01 41.09
C THR A 630 12.13 6.79 41.87
N VAL A 631 13.05 6.10 42.56
CA VAL A 631 14.16 6.74 43.27
C VAL A 631 15.08 7.48 42.28
N ALA A 632 15.43 6.85 41.15
CA ALA A 632 16.29 7.45 40.13
C ALA A 632 15.68 8.72 39.50
N ILE A 633 14.37 8.73 39.25
CA ILE A 633 13.63 9.89 38.73
C ILE A 633 13.62 11.04 39.75
N LEU A 634 13.39 10.73 41.04
CA LEU A 634 13.45 11.73 42.11
C LEU A 634 14.85 12.33 42.27
N GLU A 635 15.90 11.49 42.20
CA GLU A 635 17.28 11.95 42.20
C GLU A 635 17.62 12.79 40.97
N LEU A 636 17.09 12.43 39.80
CA LEU A 636 17.26 13.22 38.58
C LEU A 636 16.63 14.60 38.72
N LYS A 637 15.42 14.68 39.29
CA LYS A 637 14.75 15.94 39.55
C LYS A 637 15.58 16.83 40.48
N ALA A 638 16.06 16.28 41.60
CA ALA A 638 16.92 17.01 42.54
C ALA A 638 18.26 17.45 41.89
N PHE A 639 18.83 16.62 41.03
CA PHE A 639 20.02 16.96 40.25
C PHE A 639 19.76 18.16 39.32
N ILE A 640 18.66 18.13 38.57
CA ILE A 640 18.28 19.22 37.66
C ILE A 640 18.04 20.53 38.41
N GLU A 641 17.40 20.48 39.58
CA GLU A 641 17.18 21.66 40.44
C GLU A 641 18.51 22.36 40.81
N GLY A 642 19.57 21.57 41.02
CA GLY A 642 20.93 22.05 41.33
C GLY A 642 21.73 22.61 40.15
N LEU A 643 21.25 22.49 38.91
CA LEU A 643 21.92 23.02 37.72
C LEU A 643 21.82 24.55 37.62
N SER A 644 22.64 25.15 36.75
CA SER A 644 22.55 26.59 36.48
C SER A 644 21.21 26.95 35.83
N ALA A 645 20.79 28.21 35.98
CA ALA A 645 19.55 28.69 35.36
C ALA A 645 19.55 28.52 33.83
N GLU A 646 20.71 28.69 33.18
CA GLU A 646 20.86 28.54 31.73
C GLU A 646 20.64 27.11 31.26
N VAL A 647 21.12 26.12 32.02
CA VAL A 647 20.96 24.70 31.66
C VAL A 647 19.54 24.24 31.93
N LYS A 648 18.92 24.70 33.02
CA LYS A 648 17.49 24.46 33.29
C LYS A 648 16.61 25.01 32.17
N ASP A 649 16.85 26.25 31.75
CA ASP A 649 16.13 26.88 30.64
C ASP A 649 16.31 26.10 29.32
N ALA A 650 17.51 25.57 29.07
CA ALA A 650 17.76 24.73 27.91
C ALA A 650 17.03 23.37 27.97
N LEU A 651 17.02 22.69 29.12
CA LEU A 651 16.30 21.43 29.31
C LEU A 651 14.78 21.59 29.23
N GLU A 652 14.26 22.76 29.60
CA GLU A 652 12.84 23.10 29.55
C GLU A 652 12.36 23.40 28.12
N LYS A 653 13.16 24.16 27.35
CA LYS A 653 12.73 24.72 26.07
C LYS A 653 13.29 24.02 24.84
N ALA A 654 14.39 23.29 24.93
CA ALA A 654 14.99 22.66 23.77
C ALA A 654 14.37 21.26 23.55
N PRO A 655 13.56 21.04 22.50
CA PRO A 655 13.07 19.72 22.18
C PRO A 655 14.18 18.83 21.62
N PHE A 656 14.10 17.54 21.92
CA PHE A 656 14.94 16.49 21.37
C PHE A 656 14.07 15.53 20.59
N GLU A 657 14.56 15.13 19.43
CA GLU A 657 13.90 14.16 18.56
C GLU A 657 14.56 12.81 18.79
N VAL A 658 13.75 11.84 19.19
CA VAL A 658 14.14 10.47 19.52
C VAL A 658 13.18 9.50 18.85
N GLN A 659 13.45 8.20 18.94
CA GLN A 659 12.61 7.15 18.39
C GLN A 659 12.13 6.24 19.52
N ASP A 660 10.82 6.19 19.79
CA ASP A 660 10.28 5.34 20.86
C ASP A 660 10.57 3.86 20.56
N SER A 661 11.34 3.15 21.41
CA SER A 661 11.84 1.80 21.13
C SER A 661 10.73 0.74 21.00
N HIS A 662 9.52 1.00 21.50
CA HIS A 662 8.40 0.06 21.47
C HIS A 662 7.50 0.25 20.24
N SER A 663 6.97 1.46 20.05
CA SER A 663 6.14 1.84 18.90
C SER A 663 6.97 2.13 17.65
N ARG A 664 8.27 2.34 17.85
CA ARG A 664 9.27 2.79 16.89
C ARG A 664 9.04 4.19 16.34
N LEU A 665 7.95 4.88 16.71
CA LEU A 665 7.55 6.15 16.11
C LEU A 665 8.51 7.29 16.52
N PRO A 666 8.75 8.29 15.64
CA PRO A 666 9.49 9.47 16.01
C PRO A 666 8.72 10.22 17.09
N PHE A 667 9.45 10.57 18.15
CA PHE A 667 8.95 11.24 19.33
C PHE A 667 9.82 12.47 19.58
N ARG A 668 9.21 13.65 19.68
CA ARG A 668 9.93 14.91 19.87
C ARG A 668 9.38 15.65 21.06
N ASP A 669 10.20 15.84 22.09
CA ASP A 669 9.78 16.48 23.33
C ASP A 669 10.96 17.09 24.12
N THR A 670 10.66 17.86 25.16
CA THR A 670 11.67 18.45 26.05
C THR A 670 11.88 17.58 27.29
N VAL A 671 13.09 17.64 27.87
CA VAL A 671 13.45 16.82 29.03
C VAL A 671 12.56 17.14 30.24
N MET A 672 12.20 18.41 30.43
CA MET A 672 11.36 18.80 31.56
C MET A 672 9.90 18.39 31.38
N HIS A 673 9.36 18.43 30.16
CA HIS A 673 7.98 17.99 29.91
C HIS A 673 7.84 16.48 30.13
N GLU A 674 8.78 15.70 29.62
CA GLU A 674 8.83 14.24 29.85
C GLU A 674 8.98 13.88 31.34
N LEU A 675 9.82 14.64 32.07
CA LEU A 675 9.97 14.46 33.52
C LEU A 675 8.68 14.79 34.28
N GLU A 676 7.91 15.77 33.84
CA GLU A 676 6.61 16.11 34.41
C GLU A 676 5.56 15.03 34.13
N LEU A 677 5.53 14.49 32.90
CA LEU A 677 4.62 13.42 32.51
C LEU A 677 4.86 12.15 33.32
N VAL A 678 6.11 11.69 33.45
CA VAL A 678 6.41 10.47 34.21
C VAL A 678 6.13 10.65 35.72
N THR A 679 6.34 11.85 36.27
CA THR A 679 6.08 12.13 37.70
C THR A 679 4.61 12.34 38.03
N SER A 680 3.78 12.74 37.06
CA SER A 680 2.33 12.89 37.19
C SER A 680 1.54 11.62 36.81
N ALA A 681 2.23 10.51 36.52
CA ALA A 681 1.66 9.27 35.98
C ALA A 681 0.94 9.44 34.62
N GLY A 682 1.36 10.45 33.85
CA GLY A 682 0.88 10.74 32.50
C GLY A 682 1.58 9.94 31.39
N ASP A 683 2.73 9.33 31.68
CA ASP A 683 3.47 8.48 30.73
C ASP A 683 4.13 7.28 31.43
N CYS A 684 4.49 6.24 30.66
CA CYS A 684 5.11 5.04 31.21
C CYS A 684 6.62 5.24 31.48
N ILE A 685 7.11 4.65 32.57
CA ILE A 685 8.50 4.78 33.01
C ILE A 685 9.49 4.28 31.95
N HIS A 686 9.12 3.22 31.21
CA HIS A 686 9.96 2.67 30.14
C HIS A 686 10.12 3.63 28.96
N ARG A 687 9.05 4.32 28.56
CA ARG A 687 9.06 5.31 27.47
C ARG A 687 9.87 6.54 27.85
N PHE A 688 9.69 7.03 29.08
CA PHE A 688 10.53 8.09 29.65
C PHE A 688 12.01 7.68 29.67
N GLY A 689 12.30 6.46 30.12
CA GLY A 689 13.67 5.95 30.17
C GLY A 689 14.32 5.85 28.80
N ASP A 690 13.56 5.36 27.83
CA ASP A 690 13.98 5.25 26.44
C ASP A 690 14.24 6.61 25.79
N PHE A 691 13.39 7.61 26.04
CA PHE A 691 13.62 8.99 25.63
C PHE A 691 14.96 9.52 26.19
N LEU A 692 15.19 9.39 27.50
CA LEU A 692 16.43 9.88 28.13
C LEU A 692 17.71 9.23 27.58
N MET A 693 17.65 7.96 27.17
CA MET A 693 18.80 7.26 26.58
C MET A 693 19.23 7.81 25.22
N GLN A 694 18.29 8.45 24.51
CA GLN A 694 18.46 8.92 23.14
C GLN A 694 18.73 10.43 23.04
N VAL A 695 18.57 11.18 24.12
CA VAL A 695 18.89 12.61 24.17
C VAL A 695 20.40 12.83 24.01
N ARG A 696 20.80 13.58 22.97
CA ARG A 696 22.19 13.89 22.57
C ARG A 696 22.38 15.41 22.33
N PRO A 697 23.62 15.93 22.38
CA PRO A 697 23.95 17.34 22.18
C PRO A 697 23.47 18.00 20.89
#